data_AF-A0A2P8IDQ2-F1
#
_entry.id   AF-A0A2P8IDQ2-F1
#
_cell.length_a   1.000
_cell.length_b   1.000
_cell.length_c   1.000
_cell.angle_alpha   90.00
_cell.angle_beta   90.00
_cell.angle_gamma   90.00
#
_symmetry.space_group_name_H-M   'P 1'
#
loop_
_entity.id
_entity.type
_entity.pdbx_description
1 polymer ?
#
loop_
_entity_poly.entity_id
_entity_poly.type
_entity_poly.pdbx_seq_one_letter_code
_entity_poly.pdbx_strand_id
1 'polypeptide(L)'
;MRLHLYRRDVDIELAARVCRDTGTALALSTNGRFWTLIHARPGGPTSTAVFDADLWAEEPLLLRAFVSLLSAQRVLAPVERPDTTAALLARTEEEQSRITDTLGGQVRQAVELLVGEFSRLDREARGALLVEVGEREIYRAALTTLMRLVFLLYAEQRELLPLRDPVYRDGYAVTTLHQQLGEDRDRHGEEVGDRRSAAWSRLLATFQAVHGGSEHPDLRIPAHGGSLFDLAAHPWLTAMRVTDRVTHEVLESLLVLKHRGKAAERLTYQGLHVEQIGHVYEGLLDHSCRKVTEPHLGLIGKWEPGLPLSAVESGVDFTDVCGLTTKQTEKALAAQPTPADLAALHAACDNDSALADRVRPFWGLLRRDLRGAPTVFPAGSVVFTGDGGRRSTGTYYTPRELAREVVEHTLAPLCRVREPSGEFRPRTADELLALKVCDPTMGSGAFLVSACEYLAARLVEAWEREGLPSDVGGTADDVRLAAMRQVAARCLYGVDHDDMAVVLAKLSLWLVTWAKGRPFSFVDHALRCGDSLLGLTSERQVERFHLDPNGAGRESGRWTFGVAEDLISPVLAEVADLRRCIEDHAADDIRQITEKQEKLSRADHLTRRLRLVADVVVGAALTTFGQGEQRYRDRLAAVSEEAISLLTEEENGGPAEQRVREVVTEWLSTGRPRPLRPFHWALEFPEVMRRGGFDAIIGNPPFVGGQRLTGSIGRDVREYLVTRLAKGKRGSADLCSYFLLRDLQISAGGRVGIIATNTIAQGDTREVGLDQVISAGWRIYRAVKSQPWPQTKQSVTVSLVWVGQTEEDEVFYTSSLDLPSRVSGDAHRLAANAGQSFIGSYVLGTGFLLDPTEAAELIDRDKRNSDVLFPYVVGEDLNSRADCSASRWIINFRNWDKPQAATYPDCFTIVEREVKPFRALNANKQRREAWWRFTRPTTELYRVVEALDRVLAIARVSATGLPVWVPTGQVMSEQVVVFATDRDAHLTLLSSNLHFTWWTTKGESTMRNDARYTPSDGFETFPQPELTPRMDRIGEELHRFRRGVMLDRHLGLTKLYNLVHNDAVSDPEVGRLRELHTEVDESVAQAFGWTDLDLGHGFHETAQGRRFTLAPAVQVEVLDRLLELNHQRYAEEVANGLHAKGRPKHAARLSSSASGEPLF
;
A
#
# COMPACT_ATOMS: atom_id res chain seq x y z
N MET A 1 -30.04 30.04 6.89
CA MET A 1 -29.90 28.70 6.29
C MET A 1 -31.21 28.34 5.59
N ARG A 2 -31.13 27.78 4.37
CA ARG A 2 -32.27 27.34 3.54
C ARG A 2 -32.29 25.80 3.51
N LEU A 3 -33.42 25.18 3.19
CA LEU A 3 -33.55 23.73 2.92
C LEU A 3 -34.18 23.59 1.54
N HIS A 4 -33.54 22.87 0.62
CA HIS A 4 -34.13 22.59 -0.69
C HIS A 4 -35.10 21.40 -0.61
N LEU A 5 -36.24 21.47 -1.29
CA LEU A 5 -37.24 20.40 -1.32
C LEU A 5 -37.44 19.92 -2.76
N TYR A 6 -37.31 18.61 -2.99
CA TYR A 6 -37.45 18.00 -4.32
C TYR A 6 -38.45 16.82 -4.29
N ARG A 7 -39.11 16.58 -5.43
CA ARG A 7 -39.72 15.27 -5.73
C ARG A 7 -38.60 14.31 -6.13
N ARG A 8 -38.62 13.07 -5.63
CA ARG A 8 -37.55 12.06 -5.79
C ARG A 8 -37.32 11.58 -7.23
N ASP A 9 -38.13 12.01 -8.18
CA ASP A 9 -37.82 11.89 -9.61
C ASP A 9 -36.54 12.68 -9.98
N VAL A 10 -36.07 13.55 -9.08
CA VAL A 10 -34.78 14.24 -9.13
C VAL A 10 -33.67 13.39 -8.53
N ASP A 11 -32.65 13.12 -9.34
CA ASP A 11 -31.38 12.49 -8.97
C ASP A 11 -30.78 13.12 -7.70
N ILE A 12 -30.35 12.29 -6.75
CA ILE A 12 -29.68 12.71 -5.51
C ILE A 12 -28.42 13.53 -5.84
N GLU A 13 -27.70 13.17 -6.91
CA GLU A 13 -26.53 13.91 -7.41
C GLU A 13 -26.93 15.32 -7.87
N LEU A 14 -28.10 15.49 -8.50
CA LEU A 14 -28.59 16.80 -8.92
C LEU A 14 -28.93 17.66 -7.71
N ALA A 15 -29.68 17.11 -6.74
CA ALA A 15 -30.01 17.82 -5.50
C ALA A 15 -28.74 18.20 -4.71
N ALA A 16 -27.75 17.30 -4.66
CA ALA A 16 -26.45 17.56 -4.05
C ALA A 16 -25.65 18.63 -4.78
N ARG A 17 -25.66 18.63 -6.12
CA ARG A 17 -25.02 19.67 -6.94
C ARG A 17 -25.62 21.04 -6.67
N VAL A 18 -26.95 21.16 -6.61
CA VAL A 18 -27.61 22.42 -6.24
C VAL A 18 -27.24 22.86 -4.83
N CYS A 19 -27.15 21.94 -3.87
CA CYS A 19 -26.66 22.26 -2.52
C CYS A 19 -25.26 22.89 -2.55
N ARG A 20 -24.34 22.32 -3.36
CA ARG A 20 -22.97 22.83 -3.54
C ARG A 20 -22.98 24.21 -4.21
N ASP A 21 -23.70 24.36 -5.32
CA ASP A 21 -23.73 25.59 -6.12
C ASP A 21 -24.38 26.76 -5.36
N THR A 22 -25.39 26.48 -4.54
CA THR A 22 -26.13 27.50 -3.78
C THR A 22 -25.56 27.78 -2.39
N GLY A 23 -24.50 27.08 -1.97
CA GLY A 23 -23.93 27.16 -0.63
C GLY A 23 -24.90 26.69 0.49
N THR A 24 -25.97 26.00 0.14
CA THR A 24 -27.00 25.51 1.07
C THR A 24 -26.79 24.03 1.30
N ALA A 25 -26.25 23.67 2.46
CA ALA A 25 -25.72 22.32 2.66
C ALA A 25 -26.78 21.21 2.76
N LEU A 26 -28.08 21.51 2.92
CA LEU A 26 -29.13 20.51 3.16
C LEU A 26 -30.23 20.54 2.08
N ALA A 27 -30.67 19.36 1.66
CA ALA A 27 -31.85 19.13 0.83
C ALA A 27 -32.69 17.95 1.36
N LEU A 28 -33.98 17.92 1.00
CA LEU A 28 -34.91 16.84 1.26
C LEU A 28 -35.57 16.42 -0.06
N SER A 29 -35.53 15.13 -0.38
CA SER A 29 -36.12 14.54 -1.59
C SER A 29 -37.11 13.43 -1.23
N THR A 30 -38.28 13.34 -1.87
CA THR A 30 -39.27 12.29 -1.55
C THR A 30 -40.17 11.86 -2.72
N ASN A 31 -40.53 10.57 -2.78
CA ASN A 31 -41.61 10.04 -3.64
C ASN A 31 -42.88 9.67 -2.85
N GLY A 32 -43.02 10.16 -1.62
CA GLY A 32 -44.14 9.83 -0.73
C GLY A 32 -43.90 8.59 0.13
N ARG A 33 -43.17 7.58 -0.38
CA ARG A 33 -42.73 6.42 0.41
C ARG A 33 -41.36 6.66 1.03
N PHE A 34 -40.34 6.94 0.22
CA PHE A 34 -38.99 7.17 0.73
C PHE A 34 -38.70 8.66 0.86
N TRP A 35 -38.24 9.07 2.02
CA TRP A 35 -37.83 10.43 2.35
C TRP A 35 -36.32 10.48 2.55
N THR A 36 -35.61 11.20 1.69
CA THR A 36 -34.15 11.27 1.66
C THR A 36 -33.68 12.66 2.08
N LEU A 37 -33.07 12.75 3.26
CA LEU A 37 -32.28 13.89 3.69
C LEU A 37 -30.91 13.83 3.01
N ILE A 38 -30.50 14.93 2.38
CA ILE A 38 -29.25 15.04 1.61
C ILE A 38 -28.42 16.17 2.23
N HIS A 39 -27.15 15.91 2.49
CA HIS A 39 -26.18 16.89 2.95
C HIS A 39 -25.00 16.94 1.99
N ALA A 40 -24.75 18.09 1.37
CA ALA A 40 -23.65 18.27 0.42
C ALA A 40 -23.03 19.66 0.58
N ARG A 41 -21.70 19.71 0.72
CA ARG A 41 -20.92 20.95 0.89
C ARG A 41 -20.01 21.17 -0.33
N PRO A 42 -19.66 22.43 -0.67
CA PRO A 42 -18.62 22.69 -1.66
C PRO A 42 -17.34 21.92 -1.31
N GLY A 43 -16.84 21.11 -2.24
CA GLY A 43 -15.64 20.28 -2.05
C GLY A 43 -15.78 19.11 -1.07
N GLY A 44 -16.98 18.80 -0.57
CA GLY A 44 -17.22 17.69 0.37
C GLY A 44 -18.11 16.58 -0.22
N PRO A 45 -18.04 15.35 0.32
CA PRO A 45 -18.89 14.25 -0.11
C PRO A 45 -20.37 14.53 0.19
N THR A 46 -21.25 13.80 -0.50
CA THR A 46 -22.70 13.88 -0.29
C THR A 46 -23.13 12.79 0.68
N SER A 47 -23.64 13.19 1.85
CA SER A 47 -24.21 12.27 2.84
C SER A 47 -25.72 12.23 2.68
N THR A 48 -26.32 11.04 2.75
CA THR A 48 -27.78 10.91 2.69
C THR A 48 -28.32 10.07 3.84
N ALA A 49 -29.51 10.41 4.34
CA ALA A 49 -30.29 9.58 5.25
C ALA A 49 -31.65 9.31 4.62
N VAL A 50 -31.99 8.03 4.40
CA VAL A 50 -33.23 7.60 3.76
C VAL A 50 -34.17 7.01 4.82
N PHE A 51 -35.42 7.44 4.81
CA PHE A 51 -36.49 6.97 5.69
C PHE A 51 -37.59 6.36 4.84
N ASP A 52 -37.92 5.09 5.06
CA ASP A 52 -39.10 4.46 4.45
C ASP A 52 -40.33 4.77 5.32
N ALA A 53 -41.30 5.47 4.74
CA ALA A 53 -42.53 5.86 5.42
C ALA A 53 -43.46 4.68 5.69
N ASP A 54 -43.33 3.57 4.93
CA ASP A 54 -44.12 2.36 5.17
C ASP A 54 -43.80 1.76 6.57
N LEU A 55 -42.57 1.97 7.05
CA LEU A 55 -42.12 1.49 8.37
C LEU A 55 -42.58 2.39 9.53
N TRP A 56 -43.13 3.58 9.28
CA TRP A 56 -43.46 4.51 10.37
C TRP A 56 -44.55 4.02 11.32
N ALA A 57 -45.46 3.17 10.83
CA ALA A 57 -46.50 2.58 11.66
C ALA A 57 -45.94 1.47 12.57
N GLU A 58 -44.98 0.70 12.08
CA GLU A 58 -44.34 -0.42 12.77
C GLU A 58 -43.20 0.04 13.70
N GLU A 59 -42.52 1.13 13.32
CA GLU A 59 -41.39 1.71 14.04
C GLU A 59 -41.64 3.20 14.40
N PRO A 60 -42.43 3.50 15.44
CA PRO A 60 -42.72 4.89 15.83
C PRO A 60 -41.47 5.71 16.18
N LEU A 61 -40.39 5.06 16.59
CA LEU A 61 -39.10 5.70 16.85
C LEU A 61 -38.44 6.23 15.57
N LEU A 62 -38.57 5.52 14.45
CA LEU A 62 -38.05 5.94 13.15
C LEU A 62 -38.73 7.24 12.69
N LEU A 63 -40.06 7.31 12.83
CA LEU A 63 -40.82 8.52 12.56
C LEU A 63 -40.40 9.69 13.48
N ARG A 64 -40.24 9.44 14.79
CA ARG A 64 -39.78 10.47 15.73
C ARG A 64 -38.36 10.96 15.40
N ALA A 65 -37.47 10.07 14.98
CA ALA A 65 -36.13 10.42 14.55
C ALA A 65 -36.16 11.30 13.30
N PHE A 66 -36.94 10.93 12.29
CA PHE A 66 -37.16 11.73 11.08
C PHE A 66 -37.67 13.14 11.40
N VAL A 67 -38.74 13.25 12.21
CA VAL A 67 -39.31 14.54 12.63
C VAL A 67 -38.29 15.37 13.44
N SER A 68 -37.52 14.73 14.32
CA SER A 68 -36.48 15.40 15.11
C SER A 68 -35.39 16.00 14.24
N LEU A 69 -34.92 15.26 13.22
CA LEU A 69 -33.91 15.71 12.25
C LEU A 69 -34.40 16.87 11.36
N LEU A 70 -35.71 16.99 11.15
CA LEU A 70 -36.31 18.09 10.40
C LEU A 70 -36.78 19.26 11.28
N SER A 71 -36.59 19.18 12.59
CA SER A 71 -36.98 20.26 13.49
C SER A 71 -36.18 21.54 13.20
N ALA A 72 -36.85 22.69 13.28
CA ALA A 72 -36.23 23.99 13.08
C ALA A 72 -34.99 24.21 13.97
N GLN A 73 -34.99 23.69 15.20
CA GLN A 73 -33.86 23.77 16.13
C GLN A 73 -32.60 23.05 15.64
N ARG A 74 -32.72 22.01 14.80
CA ARG A 74 -31.58 21.26 14.27
C ARG A 74 -31.18 21.65 12.85
N VAL A 75 -32.13 22.09 12.03
CA VAL A 75 -31.89 22.51 10.64
C VAL A 75 -31.38 23.95 10.54
N LEU A 76 -31.82 24.84 11.44
CA LEU A 76 -31.50 26.28 11.38
C LEU A 76 -30.41 26.71 12.37
N ALA A 77 -29.93 25.82 13.25
CA ALA A 77 -28.88 26.14 14.20
C ALA A 77 -27.48 26.21 13.52
N PRO A 78 -26.53 26.97 14.08
CA PRO A 78 -25.18 27.10 13.53
C PRO A 78 -24.47 25.76 13.38
N VAL A 79 -23.73 25.58 12.29
CA VAL A 79 -23.05 24.32 11.91
C VAL A 79 -22.04 23.85 12.98
N GLU A 80 -21.49 24.76 13.77
CA GLU A 80 -20.57 24.43 14.88
C GLU A 80 -21.26 23.68 16.04
N ARG A 81 -22.59 23.68 16.10
CA ARG A 81 -23.33 23.00 17.15
C ARG A 81 -23.47 21.50 16.81
N PRO A 82 -23.00 20.59 17.68
CA PRO A 82 -22.80 19.17 17.34
C PRO A 82 -24.10 18.35 17.17
N ASP A 83 -25.26 18.90 17.54
CA ASP A 83 -26.59 18.26 17.46
C ASP A 83 -27.42 18.75 16.26
N THR A 84 -26.86 19.59 15.38
CA THR A 84 -27.51 19.99 14.13
C THR A 84 -27.60 18.83 13.14
N THR A 85 -28.59 18.85 12.26
CA THR A 85 -28.76 17.80 11.24
C THR A 85 -27.57 17.74 10.30
N ALA A 86 -26.99 18.89 9.95
CA ALA A 86 -25.76 18.98 9.17
C ALA A 86 -24.55 18.40 9.92
N ALA A 87 -24.37 18.73 11.21
CA ALA A 87 -23.28 18.17 12.02
C ALA A 87 -23.42 16.66 12.26
N LEU A 88 -24.64 16.15 12.42
CA LEU A 88 -24.91 14.72 12.56
C LEU A 88 -24.60 13.95 11.26
N LEU A 89 -25.01 14.49 10.11
CA LEU A 89 -24.70 13.90 8.79
C LEU A 89 -23.22 14.03 8.42
N ALA A 90 -22.52 15.06 8.92
CA ALA A 90 -21.07 15.20 8.79
C ALA A 90 -20.32 14.19 9.70
N ARG A 91 -20.81 13.95 10.92
CA ARG A 91 -20.26 12.95 11.84
C ARG A 91 -20.38 11.52 11.33
N THR A 92 -21.39 11.23 10.50
CA THR A 92 -21.60 9.90 9.93
C THR A 92 -20.38 9.40 9.15
N GLU A 93 -19.60 10.30 8.53
CA GLU A 93 -18.37 9.96 7.79
C GLU A 93 -17.27 9.42 8.73
N GLU A 94 -16.98 10.12 9.83
CA GLU A 94 -16.01 9.66 10.85
C GLU A 94 -16.47 8.38 11.56
N GLU A 95 -17.78 8.18 11.68
CA GLU A 95 -18.38 7.01 12.32
C GLU A 95 -18.33 5.77 11.41
N GLN A 96 -18.43 5.93 10.08
CA GLN A 96 -18.33 4.82 9.11
C GLN A 96 -16.94 4.14 9.10
N SER A 97 -15.86 4.89 9.25
CA SER A 97 -14.51 4.29 9.38
C SER A 97 -14.41 3.44 10.65
N ARG A 98 -14.99 3.89 11.77
CA ARG A 98 -15.03 3.12 13.03
C ARG A 98 -15.89 1.86 12.94
N ILE A 99 -16.99 1.90 12.19
CA ILE A 99 -17.82 0.72 11.91
C ILE A 99 -16.98 -0.34 11.22
N THR A 100 -16.21 0.04 10.21
CA THR A 100 -15.37 -0.88 9.43
C THR A 100 -14.29 -1.53 10.29
N ASP A 101 -13.57 -0.76 11.13
CA ASP A 101 -12.57 -1.31 12.06
C ASP A 101 -13.18 -2.29 13.08
N THR A 102 -14.35 -1.94 13.62
CA THR A 102 -15.04 -2.77 14.62
C THR A 102 -15.53 -4.06 13.99
N LEU A 103 -16.17 -3.97 12.81
CA LEU A 103 -16.60 -5.12 12.03
C LEU A 103 -15.42 -6.01 11.64
N GLY A 104 -14.29 -5.43 11.22
CA GLY A 104 -13.04 -6.15 10.95
C GLY A 104 -12.59 -7.03 12.11
N GLY A 105 -12.54 -6.47 13.31
CA GLY A 105 -12.21 -7.21 14.54
C GLY A 105 -13.20 -8.34 14.84
N GLN A 106 -14.50 -8.10 14.69
CA GLN A 106 -15.54 -9.09 14.94
C GLN A 106 -15.55 -10.22 13.91
N VAL A 107 -15.38 -9.92 12.62
CA VAL A 107 -15.28 -10.94 11.56
C VAL A 107 -14.07 -11.82 11.78
N ARG A 108 -12.92 -11.25 12.19
CA ARG A 108 -11.74 -12.05 12.57
C ARG A 108 -12.06 -13.06 13.66
N GLN A 109 -12.71 -12.61 14.73
CA GLN A 109 -13.10 -13.47 15.85
C GLN A 109 -14.13 -14.53 15.42
N ALA A 110 -15.04 -14.20 14.51
CA ALA A 110 -16.01 -15.16 13.96
C ALA A 110 -15.35 -16.25 13.11
N VAL A 111 -14.35 -15.88 12.28
CA VAL A 111 -13.55 -16.86 11.52
C VAL A 111 -12.77 -17.76 12.47
N GLU A 112 -12.14 -17.19 13.48
CA GLU A 112 -11.40 -17.95 14.49
C GLU A 112 -12.31 -18.92 15.27
N LEU A 113 -13.51 -18.48 15.67
CA LEU A 113 -14.50 -19.33 16.32
C LEU A 113 -14.90 -20.50 15.41
N LEU A 114 -15.15 -20.24 14.13
CA LEU A 114 -15.56 -21.25 13.17
C LEU A 114 -14.44 -22.28 12.92
N VAL A 115 -13.18 -21.83 12.79
CA VAL A 115 -12.01 -22.71 12.72
C VAL A 115 -11.87 -23.54 13.99
N GLY A 116 -12.05 -22.94 15.17
CA GLY A 116 -12.04 -23.63 16.45
C GLY A 116 -13.11 -24.71 16.54
N GLU A 117 -14.29 -24.45 15.98
CA GLU A 117 -15.37 -25.44 15.93
C GLU A 117 -15.08 -26.57 14.93
N PHE A 118 -14.55 -26.29 13.74
CA PHE A 118 -14.10 -27.33 12.81
C PHE A 118 -13.03 -28.22 13.44
N SER A 119 -12.07 -27.60 14.12
CA SER A 119 -11.02 -28.27 14.88
C SER A 119 -11.58 -29.18 15.97
N ARG A 120 -12.58 -28.72 16.74
CA ARG A 120 -13.25 -29.52 17.78
C ARG A 120 -13.98 -30.72 17.20
N LEU A 121 -14.77 -30.51 16.14
CA LEU A 121 -15.53 -31.57 15.46
C LEU A 121 -14.60 -32.62 14.85
N ASP A 122 -13.48 -32.20 14.27
CA ASP A 122 -12.46 -33.12 13.75
C ASP A 122 -11.86 -33.98 14.86
N ARG A 123 -11.54 -33.40 16.02
CA ARG A 123 -11.05 -34.16 17.18
C ARG A 123 -12.09 -35.16 17.71
N GLU A 124 -13.36 -34.77 17.78
CA GLU A 124 -14.45 -35.70 18.14
C GLU A 124 -14.59 -36.86 17.14
N ALA A 125 -14.32 -36.58 15.86
CA ALA A 125 -14.24 -37.56 14.79
C ALA A 125 -12.87 -38.27 14.67
N ARG A 126 -11.97 -38.08 15.66
CA ARG A 126 -10.61 -38.66 15.70
C ARG A 126 -9.74 -38.30 14.50
N GLY A 127 -9.86 -37.08 14.00
CA GLY A 127 -9.07 -36.54 12.89
C GLY A 127 -9.62 -36.89 11.50
N ALA A 128 -10.72 -37.63 11.41
CA ALA A 128 -11.21 -38.17 10.14
C ALA A 128 -11.77 -37.11 9.18
N LEU A 129 -12.20 -35.94 9.67
CA LEU A 129 -12.86 -34.92 8.86
C LEU A 129 -11.86 -34.01 8.13
N LEU A 130 -10.69 -33.76 8.74
CA LEU A 130 -9.68 -32.83 8.23
C LEU A 130 -8.35 -33.52 7.87
N VAL A 131 -8.26 -34.86 7.89
CA VAL A 131 -7.01 -35.60 7.59
C VAL A 131 -6.41 -35.25 6.23
N GLU A 132 -7.22 -35.20 5.17
CA GLU A 132 -6.78 -34.85 3.81
C GLU A 132 -6.86 -33.33 3.51
N VAL A 133 -7.35 -32.53 4.46
CA VAL A 133 -7.58 -31.10 4.25
C VAL A 133 -6.36 -30.29 4.69
N GLY A 134 -5.83 -29.45 3.80
CA GLY A 134 -4.69 -28.59 4.09
C GLY A 134 -5.04 -27.43 5.02
N GLU A 135 -4.07 -26.94 5.81
CA GLU A 135 -4.26 -25.83 6.76
C GLU A 135 -4.85 -24.56 6.12
N ARG A 136 -4.35 -24.18 4.94
CA ARG A 136 -4.86 -23.01 4.19
C ARG A 136 -6.28 -23.24 3.68
N GLU A 137 -6.63 -24.49 3.34
CA GLU A 137 -7.98 -24.81 2.87
C GLU A 137 -9.00 -24.70 4.00
N ILE A 138 -8.64 -25.13 5.21
CA ILE A 138 -9.48 -24.96 6.42
C ILE A 138 -9.77 -23.47 6.64
N TYR A 139 -8.72 -22.64 6.61
CA TYR A 139 -8.86 -21.20 6.74
C TYR A 139 -9.74 -20.60 5.63
N ARG A 140 -9.47 -20.97 4.38
CA ARG A 140 -10.25 -20.53 3.21
C ARG A 140 -11.73 -20.89 3.35
N ALA A 141 -12.06 -22.10 3.76
CA ALA A 141 -13.44 -22.55 3.89
C ALA A 141 -14.19 -21.77 4.98
N ALA A 142 -13.54 -21.51 6.11
CA ALA A 142 -14.10 -20.68 7.17
C ALA A 142 -14.36 -19.24 6.68
N LEU A 143 -13.36 -18.62 6.05
CA LEU A 143 -13.48 -17.26 5.53
C LEU A 143 -14.54 -17.16 4.41
N THR A 144 -14.57 -18.14 3.49
CA THR A 144 -15.57 -18.23 2.41
C THR A 144 -16.99 -18.38 2.97
N THR A 145 -17.17 -19.13 4.06
CA THR A 145 -18.46 -19.22 4.76
C THR A 145 -18.91 -17.85 5.26
N LEU A 146 -18.02 -17.09 5.90
CA LEU A 146 -18.32 -15.74 6.36
C LEU A 146 -18.65 -14.79 5.20
N MET A 147 -17.94 -14.89 4.07
CA MET A 147 -18.25 -14.12 2.86
C MET A 147 -19.64 -14.44 2.29
N ARG A 148 -20.04 -15.72 2.25
CA ARG A 148 -21.39 -16.13 1.85
C ARG A 148 -22.44 -15.48 2.75
N LEU A 149 -22.24 -15.48 4.06
CA LEU A 149 -23.16 -14.87 5.01
C LEU A 149 -23.30 -13.37 4.80
N VAL A 150 -22.20 -12.63 4.69
CA VAL A 150 -22.23 -11.19 4.41
C VAL A 150 -22.91 -10.89 3.08
N PHE A 151 -22.64 -11.69 2.05
CA PHE A 151 -23.31 -11.56 0.76
C PHE A 151 -24.82 -11.78 0.86
N LEU A 152 -25.27 -12.82 1.58
CA LEU A 152 -26.71 -13.07 1.81
C LEU A 152 -27.36 -11.94 2.61
N LEU A 153 -26.71 -11.43 3.65
CA LEU A 153 -27.22 -10.30 4.44
C LEU A 153 -27.42 -9.06 3.57
N TYR A 154 -26.47 -8.79 2.67
CA TYR A 154 -26.58 -7.72 1.68
C TYR A 154 -27.72 -7.96 0.68
N ALA A 155 -27.81 -9.19 0.15
CA ALA A 155 -28.82 -9.61 -0.81
C ALA A 155 -30.24 -9.48 -0.28
N GLU A 156 -30.44 -9.93 0.95
CA GLU A 156 -31.71 -9.88 1.68
C GLU A 156 -32.14 -8.42 1.85
N GLN A 157 -31.28 -7.55 2.36
CA GLN A 157 -31.63 -6.14 2.58
C GLN A 157 -31.91 -5.34 1.29
N ARG A 158 -31.39 -5.80 0.14
CA ARG A 158 -31.70 -5.22 -1.18
C ARG A 158 -32.88 -5.88 -1.91
N GLU A 159 -33.60 -6.80 -1.25
CA GLU A 159 -34.69 -7.58 -1.85
C GLU A 159 -34.29 -8.32 -3.15
N LEU A 160 -33.01 -8.71 -3.27
CA LEU A 160 -32.48 -9.51 -4.37
C LEU A 160 -32.84 -11.00 -4.21
N LEU A 161 -33.07 -11.43 -2.98
CA LEU A 161 -33.61 -12.74 -2.60
C LEU A 161 -35.09 -12.63 -2.19
N PRO A 162 -35.87 -13.72 -2.27
CA PRO A 162 -37.33 -13.68 -2.13
C PRO A 162 -37.81 -13.58 -0.67
N LEU A 163 -37.39 -12.55 0.07
CA LEU A 163 -37.81 -12.32 1.48
C LEU A 163 -39.33 -12.21 1.69
N ARG A 164 -40.08 -11.85 0.65
CA ARG A 164 -41.54 -11.76 0.71
C ARG A 164 -42.20 -13.15 0.69
N ASP A 165 -41.51 -14.16 0.19
CA ASP A 165 -41.95 -15.54 0.21
C ASP A 165 -41.81 -16.12 1.64
N PRO A 166 -42.89 -16.62 2.26
CA PRO A 166 -42.83 -17.18 3.62
C PRO A 166 -41.88 -18.37 3.74
N VAL A 167 -41.77 -19.22 2.71
CA VAL A 167 -40.89 -20.39 2.74
C VAL A 167 -39.43 -19.96 2.78
N TYR A 168 -39.05 -18.97 1.96
CA TYR A 168 -37.71 -18.41 2.01
C TYR A 168 -37.46 -17.71 3.36
N ARG A 169 -38.37 -16.82 3.76
CA ARG A 169 -38.22 -16.01 4.98
C ARG A 169 -38.03 -16.90 6.21
N ASP A 170 -38.92 -17.86 6.41
CA ASP A 170 -38.95 -18.64 7.64
C ASP A 170 -37.93 -19.79 7.60
N GLY A 171 -37.63 -20.33 6.41
CA GLY A 171 -36.81 -21.53 6.21
C GLY A 171 -35.38 -21.32 5.71
N TYR A 172 -35.06 -20.18 5.07
CA TYR A 172 -33.75 -19.96 4.42
C TYR A 172 -33.09 -18.63 4.75
N ALA A 173 -33.86 -17.59 5.07
CA ALA A 173 -33.32 -16.26 5.32
C ALA A 173 -32.39 -16.25 6.54
N VAL A 174 -31.22 -15.64 6.37
CA VAL A 174 -30.16 -15.59 7.39
C VAL A 174 -30.54 -14.63 8.51
N THR A 175 -31.16 -13.51 8.15
CA THR A 175 -31.69 -12.53 9.11
C THR A 175 -32.74 -13.13 10.04
N THR A 176 -33.66 -13.94 9.51
CA THR A 176 -34.67 -14.65 10.30
C THR A 176 -34.06 -15.78 11.13
N LEU A 177 -33.07 -16.50 10.60
CA LEU A 177 -32.35 -17.52 11.37
C LEU A 177 -31.66 -16.94 12.60
N HIS A 178 -30.99 -15.78 12.46
CA HIS A 178 -30.39 -15.07 13.60
C HIS A 178 -31.43 -14.74 14.68
N GLN A 179 -32.57 -14.18 14.30
CA GLN A 179 -33.66 -13.86 15.23
C GLN A 179 -34.18 -15.10 15.96
N GLN A 180 -34.47 -16.18 15.23
CA GLN A 180 -34.99 -17.43 15.80
C GLN A 180 -34.01 -18.04 16.80
N LEU A 181 -32.71 -18.04 16.49
CA LEU A 181 -31.67 -18.53 17.40
C LEU A 181 -31.55 -17.66 18.67
N GLY A 182 -31.70 -16.33 18.52
CA GLY A 182 -31.73 -15.41 19.66
C GLY A 182 -32.94 -15.63 20.56
N GLU A 183 -34.14 -15.81 19.99
CA GLU A 183 -35.36 -16.11 20.73
C GLU A 183 -35.29 -17.46 21.46
N ASP A 184 -34.73 -18.49 20.82
CA ASP A 184 -34.51 -19.80 21.43
C ASP A 184 -33.52 -19.71 22.60
N ARG A 185 -32.44 -18.95 22.44
CA ARG A 185 -31.48 -18.69 23.53
C ARG A 185 -32.15 -17.98 24.70
N ASP A 186 -32.94 -16.95 24.44
CA ASP A 186 -33.60 -16.17 25.49
C ASP A 186 -34.66 -17.00 26.24
N ARG A 187 -35.31 -17.96 25.55
CA ARG A 187 -36.32 -18.85 26.13
C ARG A 187 -35.74 -20.03 26.89
N HIS A 188 -34.68 -20.65 26.38
CA HIS A 188 -34.18 -21.94 26.85
C HIS A 188 -32.77 -21.90 27.45
N GLY A 189 -32.09 -20.75 27.39
CA GLY A 189 -30.69 -20.61 27.80
C GLY A 189 -29.70 -21.05 26.71
N GLU A 190 -28.42 -20.77 26.94
CA GLU A 190 -27.35 -20.98 25.94
C GLU A 190 -27.02 -22.46 25.67
N GLU A 191 -27.20 -23.34 26.66
CA GLU A 191 -26.78 -24.76 26.59
C GLU A 191 -27.51 -25.58 25.53
N VAL A 192 -28.74 -25.18 25.16
CA VAL A 192 -29.51 -25.89 24.13
C VAL A 192 -28.84 -25.75 22.76
N GLY A 193 -28.27 -24.58 22.48
CA GLY A 193 -27.56 -24.30 21.23
C GLY A 193 -26.29 -25.13 21.06
N ASP A 194 -25.66 -25.58 22.15
CA ASP A 194 -24.47 -26.44 22.11
C ASP A 194 -24.80 -27.90 21.72
N ARG A 195 -26.06 -28.32 21.81
CA ARG A 195 -26.50 -29.69 21.53
C ARG A 195 -27.23 -29.84 20.19
N ARG A 196 -27.57 -28.73 19.54
CA ARG A 196 -28.26 -28.69 18.25
C ARG A 196 -27.31 -28.20 17.14
N SER A 197 -27.54 -28.63 15.91
CA SER A 197 -26.73 -28.29 14.72
C SER A 197 -27.61 -28.09 13.47
N ALA A 198 -28.88 -27.76 13.67
CA ALA A 198 -29.85 -27.60 12.59
C ALA A 198 -29.59 -26.31 11.79
N ALA A 199 -29.11 -25.26 12.45
CA ALA A 199 -28.81 -23.97 11.82
C ALA A 199 -27.74 -24.08 10.74
N TRP A 200 -26.68 -24.87 10.99
CA TRP A 200 -25.62 -25.10 10.02
C TRP A 200 -26.13 -25.80 8.75
N SER A 201 -26.94 -26.85 8.92
CA SER A 201 -27.55 -27.58 7.80
C SER A 201 -28.46 -26.67 6.97
N ARG A 202 -29.20 -25.77 7.63
CA ARG A 202 -30.01 -24.74 6.97
C ARG A 202 -29.15 -23.76 6.18
N LEU A 203 -28.05 -23.27 6.72
CA LEU A 203 -27.13 -22.38 5.99
C LEU A 203 -26.56 -23.05 4.74
N LEU A 204 -26.11 -24.32 4.85
CA LEU A 204 -25.62 -25.07 3.69
C LEU A 204 -26.71 -25.25 2.62
N ALA A 205 -27.94 -25.54 3.03
CA ALA A 205 -29.08 -25.61 2.12
C ALA A 205 -29.37 -24.26 1.44
N THR A 206 -29.28 -23.15 2.16
CA THR A 206 -29.39 -21.80 1.58
C THR A 206 -28.28 -21.54 0.56
N PHE A 207 -27.03 -21.91 0.86
CA PHE A 207 -25.91 -21.75 -0.09
C PHE A 207 -26.15 -22.54 -1.37
N GLN A 208 -26.60 -23.79 -1.24
CA GLN A 208 -26.92 -24.64 -2.38
C GLN A 208 -28.12 -24.11 -3.17
N ALA A 209 -29.16 -23.59 -2.51
CA ALA A 209 -30.32 -23.01 -3.16
C ALA A 209 -29.96 -21.74 -3.96
N VAL A 210 -29.02 -20.92 -3.48
CA VAL A 210 -28.53 -19.75 -4.22
C VAL A 210 -27.65 -20.19 -5.41
N HIS A 211 -26.76 -21.16 -5.21
CA HIS A 211 -25.87 -21.64 -6.28
C HIS A 211 -26.65 -22.37 -7.39
N GLY A 212 -27.38 -23.42 -7.02
CA GLY A 212 -28.06 -24.34 -7.94
C GLY A 212 -29.52 -24.02 -8.22
N GLY A 213 -30.11 -23.04 -7.52
CA GLY A 213 -31.51 -22.67 -7.65
C GLY A 213 -32.47 -23.63 -6.94
N SER A 214 -33.75 -23.26 -6.97
CA SER A 214 -34.90 -24.07 -6.57
C SER A 214 -36.06 -23.80 -7.54
N GLU A 215 -36.58 -24.86 -8.17
CA GLU A 215 -37.77 -24.79 -9.04
C GLU A 215 -39.04 -25.29 -8.32
N HIS A 216 -39.00 -25.42 -6.99
CA HIS A 216 -40.14 -25.88 -6.21
C HIS A 216 -41.34 -24.92 -6.36
N PRO A 217 -42.58 -25.41 -6.52
CA PRO A 217 -43.76 -24.55 -6.70
C PRO A 217 -43.94 -23.48 -5.61
N ASP A 218 -43.63 -23.85 -4.36
CA ASP A 218 -43.77 -22.99 -3.19
C ASP A 218 -42.52 -22.15 -2.87
N LEU A 219 -41.39 -22.39 -3.57
CA LEU A 219 -40.17 -21.60 -3.39
C LEU A 219 -39.34 -21.64 -4.68
N ARG A 220 -39.48 -20.59 -5.49
CA ARG A 220 -38.68 -20.39 -6.69
C ARG A 220 -37.49 -19.48 -6.40
N ILE A 221 -36.29 -20.01 -6.54
CA ILE A 221 -35.03 -19.27 -6.47
C ILE A 221 -34.28 -19.54 -7.79
N PRO A 222 -34.00 -18.53 -8.62
CA PRO A 222 -33.17 -18.73 -9.80
C PRO A 222 -31.79 -19.23 -9.39
N ALA A 223 -31.23 -20.16 -10.18
CA ALA A 223 -29.84 -20.54 -10.00
C ALA A 223 -28.93 -19.34 -10.32
N HIS A 224 -28.18 -18.86 -9.33
CA HIS A 224 -27.29 -17.71 -9.52
C HIS A 224 -25.85 -18.12 -9.90
N GLY A 225 -25.46 -19.37 -9.63
CA GLY A 225 -24.12 -19.90 -9.89
C GLY A 225 -23.03 -19.27 -9.02
N GLY A 226 -21.81 -19.17 -9.59
CA GLY A 226 -20.66 -18.50 -8.98
C GLY A 226 -19.88 -19.36 -7.97
N SER A 227 -18.54 -19.35 -8.10
CA SER A 227 -17.64 -20.20 -7.31
C SER A 227 -17.72 -19.96 -5.79
N LEU A 228 -18.26 -18.82 -5.34
CA LEU A 228 -18.39 -18.52 -3.92
C LEU A 228 -19.42 -19.43 -3.24
N PHE A 229 -20.57 -19.67 -3.87
CA PHE A 229 -21.65 -20.48 -3.27
C PHE A 229 -21.57 -21.97 -3.60
N ASP A 230 -20.62 -22.37 -4.45
CA ASP A 230 -20.39 -23.77 -4.76
C ASP A 230 -19.83 -24.52 -3.53
N LEU A 231 -20.60 -25.48 -3.01
CA LEU A 231 -20.17 -26.35 -1.91
C LEU A 231 -19.18 -27.43 -2.37
N ALA A 232 -19.10 -27.73 -3.67
CA ALA A 232 -18.15 -28.71 -4.19
C ALA A 232 -16.69 -28.26 -4.03
N ALA A 233 -16.44 -26.97 -3.84
CA ALA A 233 -15.11 -26.44 -3.52
C ALA A 233 -14.60 -26.89 -2.13
N HIS A 234 -15.51 -27.18 -1.19
CA HIS A 234 -15.19 -27.58 0.19
C HIS A 234 -16.17 -28.67 0.66
N PRO A 235 -16.12 -29.87 0.07
CA PRO A 235 -17.14 -30.89 0.28
C PRO A 235 -17.19 -31.39 1.73
N TRP A 236 -16.08 -31.31 2.46
CA TRP A 236 -16.02 -31.69 3.88
C TRP A 236 -16.90 -30.82 4.79
N LEU A 237 -17.29 -29.60 4.38
CA LEU A 237 -18.20 -28.75 5.15
C LEU A 237 -19.58 -29.38 5.38
N THR A 238 -20.04 -30.23 4.45
CA THR A 238 -21.36 -30.88 4.57
C THR A 238 -21.38 -31.99 5.61
N ALA A 239 -20.21 -32.52 5.98
CA ALA A 239 -20.07 -33.49 7.06
C ALA A 239 -19.94 -32.82 8.44
N MET A 240 -19.65 -31.52 8.50
CA MET A 240 -19.48 -30.77 9.75
C MET A 240 -20.85 -30.52 10.40
N ARG A 241 -20.94 -30.77 11.71
CA ARG A 241 -22.13 -30.50 12.53
C ARG A 241 -21.90 -29.31 13.45
N VAL A 242 -21.62 -28.15 12.85
CA VAL A 242 -21.43 -26.88 13.59
C VAL A 242 -22.67 -26.62 14.45
N THR A 243 -22.42 -26.30 15.72
CA THR A 243 -23.49 -26.08 16.70
C THR A 243 -24.31 -24.83 16.40
N ASP A 244 -25.57 -24.84 16.83
CA ASP A 244 -26.49 -23.69 16.69
C ASP A 244 -25.95 -22.47 17.47
N ARG A 245 -25.27 -22.71 18.61
CA ARG A 245 -24.60 -21.63 19.38
C ARG A 245 -23.48 -20.97 18.59
N VAL A 246 -22.59 -21.74 17.96
CA VAL A 246 -21.51 -21.19 17.12
C VAL A 246 -22.10 -20.44 15.92
N THR A 247 -23.13 -21.01 15.29
CA THR A 247 -23.82 -20.35 14.17
C THR A 247 -24.43 -19.01 14.59
N HIS A 248 -25.10 -18.98 15.75
CA HIS A 248 -25.65 -17.75 16.33
C HIS A 248 -24.56 -16.70 16.58
N GLU A 249 -23.46 -17.05 17.25
CA GLU A 249 -22.39 -16.08 17.55
C GLU A 249 -21.68 -15.56 16.30
N VAL A 250 -21.56 -16.38 15.25
CA VAL A 250 -21.07 -15.93 13.94
C VAL A 250 -22.03 -14.91 13.33
N LEU A 251 -23.34 -15.18 13.31
CA LEU A 251 -24.34 -14.26 12.78
C LEU A 251 -24.47 -12.97 13.61
N GLU A 252 -24.45 -13.09 14.94
CA GLU A 252 -24.43 -11.98 15.89
C GLU A 252 -23.23 -11.06 15.62
N SER A 253 -22.05 -11.64 15.36
CA SER A 253 -20.83 -10.88 15.06
C SER A 253 -20.90 -10.10 13.75
N LEU A 254 -21.77 -10.52 12.82
CA LEU A 254 -22.03 -9.83 11.55
C LEU A 254 -23.16 -8.80 11.67
N LEU A 255 -24.18 -9.08 12.48
CA LEU A 255 -25.39 -8.25 12.56
C LEU A 255 -25.38 -7.23 13.69
N VAL A 256 -24.50 -7.37 14.69
CA VAL A 256 -24.48 -6.53 15.90
C VAL A 256 -23.06 -6.03 16.18
N LEU A 257 -22.85 -4.73 16.10
CA LEU A 257 -21.60 -4.06 16.47
C LEU A 257 -21.51 -3.89 17.98
N LYS A 258 -20.45 -4.44 18.58
CA LYS A 258 -20.19 -4.38 20.03
C LYS A 258 -19.02 -3.44 20.31
N HIS A 259 -19.33 -2.22 20.75
CA HIS A 259 -18.32 -1.24 21.14
C HIS A 259 -18.04 -1.26 22.65
N ARG A 260 -16.78 -1.08 23.05
CA ARG A 260 -16.42 -0.97 24.47
C ARG A 260 -17.10 0.25 25.11
N GLY A 261 -17.96 0.02 26.09
CA GLY A 261 -18.61 1.08 26.88
C GLY A 261 -19.77 1.80 26.19
N LYS A 262 -20.23 1.31 25.03
CA LYS A 262 -21.46 1.78 24.37
C LYS A 262 -22.47 0.63 24.25
N ALA A 263 -23.74 0.99 24.02
CA ALA A 263 -24.76 0.01 23.69
C ALA A 263 -24.42 -0.71 22.38
N ALA A 264 -24.82 -1.97 22.28
CA ALA A 264 -24.73 -2.73 21.04
C ALA A 264 -25.61 -2.09 19.96
N GLU A 265 -25.11 -2.04 18.73
CA GLU A 265 -25.79 -1.41 17.60
C GLU A 265 -26.03 -2.43 16.50
N ARG A 266 -27.22 -2.44 15.90
CA ARG A 266 -27.54 -3.34 14.79
C ARG A 266 -26.96 -2.79 13.49
N LEU A 267 -26.18 -3.60 12.79
CA LEU A 267 -25.58 -3.23 11.50
C LEU A 267 -26.61 -3.32 10.37
N THR A 268 -26.60 -2.32 9.49
CA THR A 268 -27.28 -2.35 8.20
C THR A 268 -26.25 -2.45 7.07
N TYR A 269 -26.46 -3.42 6.17
CA TYR A 269 -25.68 -3.65 4.96
C TYR A 269 -26.18 -2.84 3.77
N GLN A 270 -27.37 -2.21 3.85
CA GLN A 270 -27.90 -1.35 2.79
C GLN A 270 -27.04 -0.11 2.55
N GLY A 271 -26.46 0.45 3.62
CA GLY A 271 -25.58 1.63 3.58
C GLY A 271 -24.09 1.30 3.56
N LEU A 272 -23.72 0.00 3.55
CA LEU A 272 -22.34 -0.43 3.56
C LEU A 272 -21.84 -0.58 2.13
N HIS A 273 -20.83 0.22 1.80
CA HIS A 273 -20.21 0.23 0.48
C HIS A 273 -19.34 -1.02 0.30
N VAL A 274 -19.22 -1.52 -0.95
CA VAL A 274 -18.44 -2.71 -1.27
C VAL A 274 -16.99 -2.57 -0.82
N GLU A 275 -16.49 -1.35 -0.88
CA GLU A 275 -15.19 -0.91 -0.42
C GLU A 275 -14.95 -1.19 1.07
N GLN A 276 -15.96 -0.95 1.90
CA GLN A 276 -15.90 -1.17 3.35
C GLN A 276 -15.89 -2.67 3.67
N ILE A 277 -16.63 -3.46 2.89
CA ILE A 277 -16.58 -4.93 2.96
C ILE A 277 -15.17 -5.42 2.59
N GLY A 278 -14.59 -4.87 1.52
CA GLY A 278 -13.21 -5.15 1.12
C GLY A 278 -12.20 -4.90 2.24
N HIS A 279 -12.27 -3.74 2.91
CA HIS A 279 -11.37 -3.39 4.00
C HIS A 279 -11.45 -4.35 5.21
N VAL A 280 -12.66 -4.81 5.56
CA VAL A 280 -12.88 -5.81 6.62
C VAL A 280 -12.13 -7.11 6.33
N TYR A 281 -12.23 -7.60 5.09
CA TYR A 281 -11.61 -8.86 4.70
C TYR A 281 -10.11 -8.73 4.43
N GLU A 282 -9.63 -7.56 4.01
CA GLU A 282 -8.22 -7.35 3.73
C GLU A 282 -7.35 -7.56 4.96
N GLY A 283 -7.81 -7.12 6.14
CA GLY A 283 -7.14 -7.39 7.42
C GLY A 283 -7.08 -8.87 7.79
N LEU A 284 -7.92 -9.71 7.18
CA LEU A 284 -7.95 -11.16 7.40
C LEU A 284 -7.00 -11.91 6.47
N LEU A 285 -6.60 -11.34 5.33
CA LEU A 285 -5.64 -11.99 4.43
C LEU A 285 -4.25 -12.23 5.07
N ASP A 286 -3.96 -11.55 6.17
CA ASP A 286 -2.74 -11.74 7.00
C ASP A 286 -2.79 -12.93 7.96
N HIS A 287 -3.85 -13.74 7.92
CA HIS A 287 -4.03 -14.86 8.81
C HIS A 287 -4.08 -16.18 8.05
N SER A 288 -3.71 -17.24 8.76
CA SER A 288 -3.84 -18.62 8.30
C SER A 288 -4.21 -19.49 9.50
N CYS A 289 -4.21 -20.79 9.29
CA CYS A 289 -4.35 -21.79 10.32
C CYS A 289 -3.10 -22.67 10.37
N ARG A 290 -2.88 -23.33 11.51
CA ARG A 290 -1.84 -24.34 11.69
C ARG A 290 -2.39 -25.53 12.47
N LYS A 291 -2.12 -26.74 12.01
CA LYS A 291 -2.36 -27.99 12.76
C LYS A 291 -1.24 -28.14 13.80
N VAL A 292 -1.61 -28.21 15.07
CA VAL A 292 -0.64 -28.28 16.18
C VAL A 292 -0.65 -29.66 16.82
N THR A 293 0.53 -30.19 17.11
CA THR A 293 0.71 -31.50 17.74
C THR A 293 0.81 -31.42 19.26
N GLU A 294 1.00 -30.23 19.82
CA GLU A 294 1.02 -29.98 21.27
C GLU A 294 -0.07 -28.97 21.66
N PRO A 295 -0.54 -28.95 22.91
CA PRO A 295 -1.56 -28.00 23.35
C PRO A 295 -1.09 -26.55 23.21
N HIS A 296 -1.97 -25.67 22.74
CA HIS A 296 -1.74 -24.24 22.59
C HIS A 296 -2.75 -23.41 23.40
N LEU A 297 -2.34 -22.22 23.84
CA LEU A 297 -3.17 -21.27 24.56
C LEU A 297 -3.33 -19.98 23.75
N GLY A 298 -4.56 -19.49 23.62
CA GLY A 298 -4.84 -18.16 23.11
C GLY A 298 -4.82 -17.13 24.24
N LEU A 299 -3.84 -16.23 24.22
CA LEU A 299 -3.60 -15.29 25.31
C LEU A 299 -4.20 -13.91 25.04
N ILE A 300 -4.57 -13.19 26.11
CA ILE A 300 -4.95 -11.78 26.03
C ILE A 300 -3.75 -10.92 25.61
N GLY A 301 -3.97 -9.81 24.91
CA GLY A 301 -2.89 -8.90 24.56
C GLY A 301 -3.19 -8.05 23.34
N LYS A 302 -2.28 -7.12 23.02
CA LYS A 302 -2.40 -6.26 21.83
C LYS A 302 -2.42 -7.07 20.52
N TRP A 303 -1.74 -8.21 20.52
CA TRP A 303 -1.57 -9.10 19.37
C TRP A 303 -2.32 -10.43 19.50
N GLU A 304 -3.02 -10.63 20.63
CA GLU A 304 -3.74 -11.86 20.98
C GLU A 304 -2.97 -13.15 20.60
N PRO A 305 -1.76 -13.36 21.16
CA PRO A 305 -0.86 -14.41 20.68
C PRO A 305 -1.36 -15.81 21.03
N GLY A 306 -1.23 -16.74 20.07
CA GLY A 306 -1.37 -18.17 20.30
C GLY A 306 -0.01 -18.82 20.54
N LEU A 307 0.22 -19.41 21.71
CA LEU A 307 1.51 -20.03 22.07
C LEU A 307 1.37 -21.49 22.46
N PRO A 308 2.40 -22.32 22.20
CA PRO A 308 2.48 -23.65 22.79
C PRO A 308 2.47 -23.60 24.32
N LEU A 309 1.74 -24.51 24.96
CA LEU A 309 1.67 -24.61 26.42
C LEU A 309 3.06 -24.80 27.04
N SER A 310 3.93 -25.57 26.38
CA SER A 310 5.33 -25.78 26.80
C SER A 310 6.14 -24.48 26.87
N ALA A 311 5.95 -23.57 25.92
CA ALA A 311 6.56 -22.24 25.93
C ALA A 311 6.00 -21.37 27.08
N VAL A 312 4.68 -21.42 27.30
CA VAL A 312 4.03 -20.69 28.41
C VAL A 312 4.53 -21.20 29.77
N GLU A 313 4.62 -22.51 29.96
CA GLU A 313 5.16 -23.16 31.16
C GLU A 313 6.65 -22.82 31.39
N SER A 314 7.41 -22.58 30.31
CA SER A 314 8.84 -22.21 30.38
C SER A 314 9.10 -20.75 30.79
N GLY A 315 8.05 -19.95 31.00
CA GLY A 315 8.18 -18.58 31.50
C GLY A 315 8.60 -17.57 30.44
N VAL A 316 7.93 -17.56 29.28
CA VAL A 316 8.06 -16.49 28.28
C VAL A 316 7.77 -15.12 28.89
N ASP A 317 8.40 -14.06 28.36
CA ASP A 317 8.10 -12.69 28.77
C ASP A 317 6.71 -12.28 28.27
N PHE A 318 5.70 -12.44 29.12
CA PHE A 318 4.32 -12.06 28.81
C PHE A 318 4.14 -10.55 28.58
N THR A 319 5.04 -9.69 29.09
CA THR A 319 4.94 -8.25 28.81
C THR A 319 5.27 -7.96 27.35
N ASP A 320 6.32 -8.60 26.82
CA ASP A 320 6.72 -8.50 25.42
C ASP A 320 5.71 -9.21 24.50
N VAL A 321 5.43 -10.49 24.78
CA VAL A 321 4.59 -11.34 23.93
C VAL A 321 3.15 -10.84 23.85
N CYS A 322 2.54 -10.47 24.98
CA CYS A 322 1.17 -9.99 25.01
C CYS A 322 1.06 -8.46 24.83
N GLY A 323 2.18 -7.73 24.88
CA GLY A 323 2.17 -6.26 24.87
C GLY A 323 1.46 -5.65 26.08
N LEU A 324 1.53 -6.31 27.24
CA LEU A 324 0.92 -5.88 28.50
C LEU A 324 1.96 -5.14 29.36
N THR A 325 1.50 -4.21 30.20
CA THR A 325 2.36 -3.63 31.23
C THR A 325 2.62 -4.65 32.34
N THR A 326 3.75 -4.54 33.05
CA THR A 326 4.11 -5.44 34.16
C THR A 326 2.97 -5.61 35.16
N LYS A 327 2.30 -4.50 35.52
CA LYS A 327 1.15 -4.50 36.45
C LYS A 327 -0.07 -5.25 35.90
N GLN A 328 -0.31 -5.19 34.59
CA GLN A 328 -1.40 -5.94 33.95
C GLN A 328 -1.12 -7.44 33.93
N THR A 329 0.13 -7.81 33.63
CA THR A 329 0.59 -9.21 33.65
C THR A 329 0.49 -9.81 35.05
N GLU A 330 0.97 -9.12 36.08
CA GLU A 330 0.86 -9.55 37.48
C GLU A 330 -0.60 -9.75 37.90
N LYS A 331 -1.49 -8.81 37.53
CA LYS A 331 -2.93 -8.92 37.82
C LYS A 331 -3.56 -10.12 37.12
N ALA A 332 -3.17 -10.40 35.87
CA ALA A 332 -3.68 -11.54 35.11
C ALA A 332 -3.22 -12.87 35.72
N LEU A 333 -1.95 -13.01 36.08
CA LEU A 333 -1.41 -14.21 36.73
C LEU A 333 -1.98 -14.43 38.14
N ALA A 334 -2.38 -13.37 38.85
CA ALA A 334 -3.00 -13.47 40.16
C ALA A 334 -4.50 -13.84 40.11
N ALA A 335 -5.14 -13.81 38.93
CA ALA A 335 -6.57 -14.07 38.82
C ALA A 335 -6.89 -15.57 39.00
N GLN A 336 -7.90 -15.88 39.83
CA GLN A 336 -8.35 -17.25 40.07
C GLN A 336 -9.70 -17.53 39.40
N PRO A 337 -9.89 -18.71 38.80
CA PRO A 337 -11.18 -19.11 38.20
C PRO A 337 -12.23 -19.40 39.29
N THR A 338 -13.47 -19.01 39.04
CA THR A 338 -14.65 -19.46 39.81
C THR A 338 -14.97 -20.95 39.54
N PRO A 339 -15.87 -21.61 40.30
CA PRO A 339 -16.28 -22.98 39.99
C PRO A 339 -16.90 -23.13 38.58
N ALA A 340 -17.66 -22.13 38.12
CA ALA A 340 -18.21 -22.11 36.76
C ALA A 340 -17.11 -21.97 35.71
N ASP A 341 -16.10 -21.13 35.98
CA ASP A 341 -14.93 -20.98 35.12
C ASP A 341 -14.09 -22.26 35.02
N LEU A 342 -13.96 -23.01 36.12
CA LEU A 342 -13.29 -24.31 36.11
C LEU A 342 -14.03 -25.30 35.21
N ALA A 343 -15.37 -25.36 35.29
CA ALA A 343 -16.17 -26.20 34.40
C ALA A 343 -15.95 -25.81 32.92
N ALA A 344 -15.93 -24.51 32.62
CA ALA A 344 -15.64 -24.01 31.28
C ALA A 344 -14.21 -24.34 30.80
N LEU A 345 -13.22 -24.29 31.70
CA LEU A 345 -11.84 -24.69 31.42
C LEU A 345 -11.74 -26.19 31.12
N HIS A 346 -12.38 -27.03 31.93
CA HIS A 346 -12.43 -28.47 31.67
C HIS A 346 -13.06 -28.77 30.32
N ALA A 347 -14.17 -28.11 29.97
CA ALA A 347 -14.80 -28.26 28.67
C ALA A 347 -13.87 -27.82 27.51
N ALA A 348 -13.14 -26.71 27.66
CA ALA A 348 -12.18 -26.23 26.67
C ALA A 348 -10.96 -27.17 26.50
N CYS A 349 -10.65 -27.97 27.53
CA CYS A 349 -9.62 -29.00 27.50
C CYS A 349 -10.15 -30.38 27.04
N ASP A 350 -11.26 -30.45 26.31
CA ASP A 350 -11.92 -31.71 25.91
C ASP A 350 -12.21 -32.65 27.11
N ASN A 351 -12.47 -32.08 28.29
CA ASN A 351 -12.63 -32.77 29.58
C ASN A 351 -11.39 -33.53 30.07
N ASP A 352 -10.19 -33.23 29.55
CA ASP A 352 -8.92 -33.70 30.09
C ASP A 352 -8.55 -32.91 31.35
N SER A 353 -8.75 -33.54 32.52
CA SER A 353 -8.42 -32.95 33.81
C SER A 353 -6.93 -32.65 33.97
N ALA A 354 -6.04 -33.48 33.39
CA ALA A 354 -4.60 -33.25 33.50
C ALA A 354 -4.17 -32.03 32.70
N LEU A 355 -4.75 -31.83 31.52
CA LEU A 355 -4.55 -30.62 30.74
C LEU A 355 -5.14 -29.39 31.45
N ALA A 356 -6.36 -29.48 31.96
CA ALA A 356 -7.00 -28.38 32.70
C ALA A 356 -6.17 -27.93 33.91
N ASP A 357 -5.61 -28.87 34.68
CA ASP A 357 -4.75 -28.56 35.82
C ASP A 357 -3.45 -27.84 35.42
N ARG A 358 -2.86 -28.21 34.27
CA ARG A 358 -1.67 -27.53 33.71
C ARG A 358 -1.97 -26.12 33.21
N VAL A 359 -3.15 -25.89 32.65
CA VAL A 359 -3.55 -24.59 32.09
C VAL A 359 -4.04 -23.63 33.19
N ARG A 360 -4.61 -24.16 34.27
CA ARG A 360 -5.20 -23.39 35.39
C ARG A 360 -4.33 -22.25 35.94
N PRO A 361 -2.99 -22.38 36.11
CA PRO A 361 -2.14 -21.28 36.59
C PRO A 361 -2.16 -20.04 35.69
N PHE A 362 -2.47 -20.21 34.40
CA PHE A 362 -2.47 -19.15 33.39
C PHE A 362 -3.87 -18.61 33.10
N TRP A 363 -4.86 -18.96 33.92
CA TRP A 363 -6.27 -18.64 33.72
C TRP A 363 -6.54 -17.18 33.35
N GLY A 364 -6.01 -16.21 34.10
CA GLY A 364 -6.26 -14.79 33.83
C GLY A 364 -5.54 -14.24 32.60
N LEU A 365 -4.63 -15.02 32.00
CA LEU A 365 -4.01 -14.71 30.72
C LEU A 365 -4.80 -15.29 29.53
N LEU A 366 -5.74 -16.22 29.76
CA LEU A 366 -6.54 -16.81 28.68
C LEU A 366 -7.51 -15.79 28.11
N ARG A 367 -7.48 -15.64 26.79
CA ARG A 367 -8.49 -14.87 26.06
C ARG A 367 -9.79 -15.65 26.02
N ARG A 368 -10.93 -14.95 25.96
CA ARG A 368 -12.24 -15.55 25.72
C ARG A 368 -12.62 -15.49 24.25
N ASP A 369 -13.23 -16.56 23.74
CA ASP A 369 -13.87 -16.56 22.43
C ASP A 369 -15.23 -15.84 22.46
N LEU A 370 -15.93 -15.79 21.33
CA LEU A 370 -17.23 -15.12 21.21
C LEU A 370 -18.34 -15.73 22.08
N ARG A 371 -18.19 -17.00 22.51
CA ARG A 371 -19.10 -17.68 23.44
C ARG A 371 -18.76 -17.39 24.91
N GLY A 372 -17.66 -16.67 25.16
CA GLY A 372 -17.12 -16.47 26.50
C GLY A 372 -16.28 -17.65 27.03
N ALA A 373 -16.00 -18.67 26.21
CA ALA A 373 -15.20 -19.82 26.61
C ALA A 373 -13.69 -19.47 26.60
N PRO A 374 -12.89 -20.05 27.51
CA PRO A 374 -11.44 -19.82 27.51
C PRO A 374 -10.80 -20.44 26.26
N THR A 375 -9.86 -19.72 25.64
CA THR A 375 -9.21 -20.16 24.39
C THR A 375 -8.10 -21.17 24.68
N VAL A 376 -8.45 -22.45 24.70
CA VAL A 376 -7.52 -23.58 24.81
C VAL A 376 -7.64 -24.46 23.57
N PHE A 377 -6.50 -24.83 22.99
CA PHE A 377 -6.42 -25.69 21.82
C PHE A 377 -5.67 -26.97 22.20
N PRO A 378 -6.35 -28.08 22.53
CA PRO A 378 -5.71 -29.37 22.82
C PRO A 378 -4.81 -29.87 21.69
N ALA A 379 -3.94 -30.84 21.97
CA ALA A 379 -3.10 -31.47 20.94
C ALA A 379 -3.96 -32.05 19.81
N GLY A 380 -3.51 -31.87 18.55
CA GLY A 380 -4.29 -32.23 17.36
C GLY A 380 -5.28 -31.15 16.90
N SER A 381 -5.30 -29.98 17.55
CA SER A 381 -6.13 -28.86 17.13
C SER A 381 -5.60 -28.16 15.88
N VAL A 382 -6.50 -27.48 15.17
CA VAL A 382 -6.18 -26.39 14.25
C VAL A 382 -6.25 -25.06 15.02
N VAL A 383 -5.19 -24.26 14.94
CA VAL A 383 -5.06 -22.96 15.61
C VAL A 383 -5.05 -21.86 14.56
N PHE A 384 -5.79 -20.79 14.82
CA PHE A 384 -5.78 -19.56 14.02
C PHE A 384 -4.53 -18.74 14.33
N THR A 385 -3.74 -18.38 13.31
CA THR A 385 -2.46 -17.69 13.49
C THR A 385 -2.33 -16.50 12.54
N GLY A 386 -1.72 -15.40 13.01
CA GLY A 386 -1.28 -14.32 12.13
C GLY A 386 0.03 -14.70 11.43
N ASP A 387 0.07 -14.61 10.10
CA ASP A 387 1.22 -14.98 9.28
C ASP A 387 2.28 -13.86 9.19
N GLY A 388 2.03 -12.68 9.79
CA GLY A 388 2.96 -11.54 9.78
C GLY A 388 3.26 -10.96 8.40
N GLY A 389 2.58 -11.47 7.36
CA GLY A 389 2.86 -11.25 5.95
C GLY A 389 2.71 -9.79 5.51
N ARG A 390 1.52 -9.20 5.50
CA ARG A 390 1.33 -7.96 4.73
C ARG A 390 1.81 -6.67 5.35
N ARG A 391 1.82 -6.53 6.70
CA ARG A 391 2.50 -5.39 7.35
C ARG A 391 3.98 -5.29 6.95
N SER A 392 4.59 -6.41 6.54
CA SER A 392 5.94 -6.44 5.99
C SER A 392 6.02 -6.21 4.46
N THR A 393 4.91 -6.38 3.71
CA THR A 393 4.81 -6.23 2.24
C THR A 393 4.24 -4.89 1.75
N GLY A 394 3.77 -4.01 2.62
CA GLY A 394 3.26 -2.68 2.22
C GLY A 394 2.00 -2.71 1.35
N THR A 395 1.10 -3.67 1.56
CA THR A 395 -0.20 -3.77 0.87
C THR A 395 -1.25 -2.99 1.65
N TYR A 396 -1.97 -2.07 0.99
CA TYR A 396 -2.99 -1.19 1.60
C TYR A 396 -4.28 -1.16 0.78
N TYR A 397 -5.42 -1.20 1.45
CA TYR A 397 -6.73 -0.99 0.81
C TYR A 397 -6.81 0.40 0.20
N THR A 398 -7.10 0.49 -1.10
CA THR A 398 -7.15 1.77 -1.82
C THR A 398 -8.46 2.52 -1.54
N PRO A 399 -8.43 3.75 -0.99
CA PRO A 399 -9.64 4.55 -0.80
C PRO A 399 -10.38 4.80 -2.12
N ARG A 400 -11.73 4.83 -2.07
CA ARG A 400 -12.59 4.99 -3.25
C ARG A 400 -12.25 6.23 -4.08
N GLU A 401 -12.06 7.37 -3.43
CA GLU A 401 -11.75 8.64 -4.11
C GLU A 401 -10.47 8.53 -4.93
N LEU A 402 -9.48 7.83 -4.37
CA LEU A 402 -8.18 7.63 -5.01
C LEU A 402 -8.27 6.65 -6.20
N ALA A 403 -8.99 5.53 -6.02
CA ALA A 403 -9.24 4.59 -7.11
C ALA A 403 -10.02 5.26 -8.26
N ARG A 404 -11.04 6.07 -7.93
CA ARG A 404 -11.83 6.81 -8.92
C ARG A 404 -10.98 7.82 -9.69
N GLU A 405 -10.12 8.58 -9.01
CA GLU A 405 -9.24 9.56 -9.68
C GLU A 405 -8.31 8.86 -10.69
N VAL A 406 -7.67 7.76 -10.28
CA VAL A 406 -6.78 7.00 -11.17
C VAL A 406 -7.54 6.42 -12.35
N VAL A 407 -8.70 5.81 -12.12
CA VAL A 407 -9.57 5.24 -13.17
C VAL A 407 -10.02 6.32 -14.15
N GLU A 408 -10.55 7.44 -13.66
CA GLU A 408 -11.09 8.51 -14.50
C GLU A 408 -10.02 9.04 -15.45
N HIS A 409 -8.83 9.38 -14.95
CA HIS A 409 -7.77 9.93 -15.79
C HIS A 409 -7.10 8.89 -16.70
N THR A 410 -7.23 7.60 -16.40
CA THR A 410 -6.76 6.53 -17.30
C THR A 410 -7.76 6.25 -18.43
N LEU A 411 -9.06 6.20 -18.10
CA LEU A 411 -10.11 5.75 -19.02
C LEU A 411 -10.80 6.88 -19.81
N ALA A 412 -10.90 8.09 -19.27
CA ALA A 412 -11.59 9.20 -19.95
C ALA A 412 -11.09 9.44 -21.38
N PRO A 413 -9.77 9.43 -21.65
CA PRO A 413 -9.26 9.64 -23.00
C PRO A 413 -9.56 8.46 -23.94
N LEU A 414 -9.65 7.24 -23.39
CA LEU A 414 -9.99 6.05 -24.16
C LEU A 414 -11.47 6.02 -24.55
N CYS A 415 -12.34 6.78 -23.89
CA CYS A 415 -13.77 6.84 -24.20
C CYS A 415 -14.10 7.76 -25.41
N ARG A 416 -13.08 8.30 -26.07
CA ARG A 416 -13.21 9.16 -27.26
C ARG A 416 -12.30 8.63 -28.37
N VAL A 417 -12.65 8.98 -29.61
CA VAL A 417 -11.87 8.66 -30.81
C VAL A 417 -11.62 9.96 -31.56
N ARG A 418 -10.37 10.17 -31.98
CA ARG A 418 -10.01 11.28 -32.87
C ARG A 418 -10.34 10.90 -34.30
N GLU A 419 -11.20 11.70 -34.94
CA GLU A 419 -11.55 11.50 -36.34
C GLU A 419 -10.44 12.04 -37.26
N PRO A 420 -10.40 11.61 -38.55
CA PRO A 420 -9.46 12.17 -39.52
C PRO A 420 -9.55 13.70 -39.70
N SER A 421 -10.69 14.30 -39.35
CA SER A 421 -10.90 15.76 -39.31
C SER A 421 -10.12 16.47 -38.20
N GLY A 422 -9.62 15.72 -37.22
CA GLY A 422 -8.96 16.23 -36.02
C GLY A 422 -9.90 16.46 -34.84
N GLU A 423 -11.23 16.36 -35.02
CA GLU A 423 -12.21 16.48 -33.94
C GLU A 423 -12.36 15.19 -33.14
N PHE A 424 -12.74 15.31 -31.86
CA PHE A 424 -13.01 14.16 -31.00
C PHE A 424 -14.50 13.85 -30.97
N ARG A 425 -14.84 12.59 -31.24
CA ARG A 425 -16.18 12.06 -30.96
C ARG A 425 -16.17 11.10 -29.76
N PRO A 426 -17.25 10.98 -29.00
CA PRO A 426 -17.40 9.89 -28.05
C PRO A 426 -17.42 8.54 -28.78
N ARG A 427 -16.93 7.49 -28.11
CA ARG A 427 -17.09 6.11 -28.59
C ARG A 427 -18.56 5.67 -28.58
N THR A 428 -18.89 4.82 -29.54
CA THR A 428 -20.17 4.09 -29.58
C THR A 428 -20.26 3.04 -28.48
N ALA A 429 -21.46 2.49 -28.25
CA ALA A 429 -21.64 1.44 -27.24
C ALA A 429 -20.73 0.22 -27.49
N ASP A 430 -20.64 -0.26 -28.74
CA ASP A 430 -19.79 -1.40 -29.10
C ASP A 430 -18.30 -1.09 -28.97
N GLU A 431 -17.87 0.12 -29.36
CA GLU A 431 -16.48 0.54 -29.20
C GLU A 431 -16.06 0.67 -27.73
N LEU A 432 -16.99 1.02 -26.83
CA LEU A 432 -16.75 1.04 -25.38
C LEU A 432 -16.67 -0.38 -24.80
N LEU A 433 -17.56 -1.28 -25.22
CA LEU A 433 -17.58 -2.67 -24.77
C LEU A 433 -16.41 -3.52 -25.31
N ALA A 434 -15.71 -3.01 -26.33
CA ALA A 434 -14.48 -3.61 -26.84
C ALA A 434 -13.22 -3.27 -26.01
N LEU A 435 -13.29 -2.30 -25.09
CA LEU A 435 -12.15 -1.89 -24.26
C LEU A 435 -11.75 -2.99 -23.27
N LYS A 436 -10.44 -3.22 -23.09
CA LYS A 436 -9.87 -4.20 -22.15
C LYS A 436 -9.07 -3.48 -21.07
N VAL A 437 -9.58 -3.53 -19.85
CA VAL A 437 -9.03 -2.86 -18.68
C VAL A 437 -8.60 -3.92 -17.67
N CYS A 438 -7.34 -3.87 -17.23
CA CYS A 438 -6.80 -4.83 -16.26
C CYS A 438 -6.28 -4.15 -15.00
N ASP A 439 -6.52 -4.80 -13.85
CA ASP A 439 -5.76 -4.55 -12.62
C ASP A 439 -4.87 -5.77 -12.28
N PRO A 440 -3.54 -5.69 -12.48
CA PRO A 440 -2.61 -6.79 -12.25
C PRO A 440 -2.28 -7.01 -10.77
N THR A 441 -2.86 -6.22 -9.87
CA THR A 441 -2.70 -6.24 -8.42
C THR A 441 -4.04 -5.97 -7.73
N MET A 442 -5.10 -6.62 -8.21
CA MET A 442 -6.47 -6.15 -7.97
C MET A 442 -6.92 -6.13 -6.51
N GLY A 443 -6.28 -6.92 -5.63
CA GLY A 443 -6.69 -7.03 -4.24
C GLY A 443 -8.18 -7.39 -4.14
N SER A 444 -8.94 -6.62 -3.37
CA SER A 444 -10.39 -6.79 -3.21
C SER A 444 -11.24 -6.24 -4.37
N GLY A 445 -10.61 -5.73 -5.44
CA GLY A 445 -11.28 -5.28 -6.67
C GLY A 445 -11.73 -3.82 -6.68
N ALA A 446 -11.18 -2.95 -5.83
CA ALA A 446 -11.61 -1.53 -5.72
C ALA A 446 -11.50 -0.75 -7.06
N PHE A 447 -10.38 -0.95 -7.77
CA PHE A 447 -10.17 -0.37 -9.11
C PHE A 447 -11.12 -0.97 -10.15
N LEU A 448 -11.37 -2.27 -10.11
CA LEU A 448 -12.29 -2.95 -11.03
C LEU A 448 -13.72 -2.46 -10.84
N VAL A 449 -14.19 -2.32 -9.59
CA VAL A 449 -15.49 -1.73 -9.28
C VAL A 449 -15.56 -0.29 -9.78
N SER A 450 -14.53 0.52 -9.52
CA SER A 450 -14.47 1.91 -9.99
C SER A 450 -14.48 2.03 -11.52
N ALA A 451 -13.75 1.16 -12.22
CA ALA A 451 -13.75 1.08 -13.68
C ALA A 451 -15.10 0.61 -14.23
N CYS A 452 -15.75 -0.33 -13.55
CA CYS A 452 -17.10 -0.79 -13.88
C CYS A 452 -18.10 0.36 -13.83
N GLU A 453 -18.13 1.11 -12.72
CA GLU A 453 -19.00 2.28 -12.55
C GLU A 453 -18.72 3.36 -13.60
N TYR A 454 -17.43 3.66 -13.85
CA TYR A 454 -17.02 4.68 -14.80
C TYR A 454 -17.44 4.35 -16.24
N LEU A 455 -17.07 3.17 -16.73
CA LEU A 455 -17.39 2.74 -18.09
C LEU A 455 -18.90 2.51 -18.27
N ALA A 456 -19.60 2.01 -17.25
CA ALA A 456 -21.05 1.87 -17.31
C ALA A 456 -21.74 3.22 -17.49
N ALA A 457 -21.29 4.27 -16.79
CA ALA A 457 -21.81 5.62 -17.00
C ALA A 457 -21.57 6.12 -18.43
N ARG A 458 -20.39 5.84 -19.02
CA ARG A 458 -20.11 6.19 -20.42
C ARG A 458 -20.97 5.39 -21.40
N LEU A 459 -21.25 4.12 -21.09
CA LEU A 459 -22.09 3.24 -21.89
C LEU A 459 -23.56 3.67 -21.88
N VAL A 460 -24.09 4.08 -20.72
CA VAL A 460 -25.44 4.65 -20.62
C VAL A 460 -25.56 5.89 -21.50
N GLU A 461 -24.59 6.80 -21.45
CA GLU A 461 -24.57 7.97 -22.34
C GLU A 461 -24.50 7.58 -23.82
N ALA A 462 -23.86 6.46 -24.17
CA ALA A 462 -23.86 5.96 -25.53
C ALA A 462 -25.24 5.45 -25.95
N TRP A 463 -25.90 4.65 -25.09
CA TRP A 463 -27.27 4.20 -25.31
C TRP A 463 -28.29 5.34 -25.38
N GLU A 464 -28.12 6.41 -24.62
CA GLU A 464 -29.01 7.59 -24.71
C GLU A 464 -28.90 8.29 -26.08
N ARG A 465 -27.72 8.27 -26.71
CA ARG A 465 -27.50 8.85 -28.05
C ARG A 465 -27.96 7.91 -29.17
N GLU A 466 -27.70 6.62 -29.03
CA GLU A 466 -27.86 5.60 -30.09
C GLU A 466 -29.22 4.88 -30.02
N GLY A 467 -29.91 4.97 -28.88
CA GLY A 467 -31.08 4.17 -28.54
C GLY A 467 -30.73 3.06 -27.55
N LEU A 468 -31.62 2.86 -26.57
CA LEU A 468 -31.49 1.78 -25.59
C LEU A 468 -31.59 0.41 -26.29
N PRO A 469 -30.77 -0.58 -25.89
CA PRO A 469 -30.95 -1.96 -26.32
C PRO A 469 -32.36 -2.48 -26.01
N SER A 470 -32.90 -3.36 -26.86
CA SER A 470 -34.30 -3.83 -26.75
C SER A 470 -34.62 -4.56 -25.44
N ASP A 471 -33.61 -5.14 -24.81
CA ASP A 471 -33.67 -5.89 -23.55
C ASP A 471 -33.33 -5.03 -22.31
N VAL A 472 -33.00 -3.75 -22.52
CA VAL A 472 -32.66 -2.78 -21.48
C VAL A 472 -33.78 -1.75 -21.36
N GLY A 473 -34.37 -1.65 -20.18
CA GLY A 473 -35.43 -0.69 -19.88
C GLY A 473 -35.77 -0.68 -18.39
N GLY A 474 -36.72 0.16 -17.99
CA GLY A 474 -37.12 0.33 -16.59
C GLY A 474 -36.67 1.68 -16.03
N THR A 475 -36.26 1.67 -14.76
CA THR A 475 -35.74 2.86 -14.08
C THR A 475 -34.32 3.19 -14.54
N ALA A 476 -33.84 4.41 -14.25
CA ALA A 476 -32.46 4.79 -14.53
C ALA A 476 -31.44 3.85 -13.85
N ASP A 477 -31.78 3.33 -12.66
CA ASP A 477 -30.96 2.35 -11.96
C ASP A 477 -30.92 0.99 -12.68
N ASP A 478 -32.03 0.56 -13.29
CA ASP A 478 -32.07 -0.67 -14.08
C ASP A 478 -31.18 -0.57 -15.33
N VAL A 479 -31.22 0.58 -16.02
CA VAL A 479 -30.36 0.86 -17.18
C VAL A 479 -28.88 0.89 -16.77
N ARG A 480 -28.56 1.57 -15.68
CA ARG A 480 -27.19 1.61 -15.13
C ARG A 480 -26.69 0.22 -14.75
N LEU A 481 -27.52 -0.59 -14.09
CA LEU A 481 -27.19 -1.94 -13.70
C LEU A 481 -26.96 -2.85 -14.92
N ALA A 482 -27.79 -2.71 -15.97
CA ALA A 482 -27.58 -3.41 -17.24
C ALA A 482 -26.23 -3.04 -17.88
N ALA A 483 -25.87 -1.75 -17.89
CA ALA A 483 -24.58 -1.29 -18.38
C ALA A 483 -23.41 -1.88 -17.56
N MET A 484 -23.52 -1.86 -16.22
CA MET A 484 -22.50 -2.45 -15.34
C MET A 484 -22.31 -3.95 -15.60
N ARG A 485 -23.38 -4.70 -15.84
CA ARG A 485 -23.29 -6.13 -16.19
C ARG A 485 -22.55 -6.37 -17.49
N GLN A 486 -22.82 -5.56 -18.53
CA GLN A 486 -22.12 -5.66 -19.81
C GLN A 486 -20.63 -5.32 -19.65
N VAL A 487 -20.30 -4.23 -18.95
CA VAL A 487 -18.91 -3.84 -18.71
C VAL A 487 -18.15 -4.90 -17.91
N ALA A 488 -18.73 -5.41 -16.81
CA ALA A 488 -18.09 -6.43 -15.99
C ALA A 488 -17.85 -7.75 -16.75
N ALA A 489 -18.74 -8.11 -17.68
CA ALA A 489 -18.62 -9.33 -18.47
C ALA A 489 -17.62 -9.24 -19.62
N ARG A 490 -17.38 -8.03 -20.17
CA ARG A 490 -16.68 -7.85 -21.46
C ARG A 490 -15.37 -7.07 -21.36
N CYS A 491 -15.24 -6.18 -20.37
CA CYS A 491 -14.16 -5.19 -20.34
C CYS A 491 -13.11 -5.42 -19.24
N LEU A 492 -13.48 -6.04 -18.12
CA LEU A 492 -12.68 -6.00 -16.89
C LEU A 492 -11.90 -7.29 -16.63
N TYR A 493 -10.61 -7.15 -16.36
CA TYR A 493 -9.68 -8.23 -16.06
C TYR A 493 -8.92 -7.93 -14.78
N GLY A 494 -8.51 -8.96 -14.05
CA GLY A 494 -7.78 -8.77 -12.81
C GLY A 494 -6.91 -9.97 -12.44
N VAL A 495 -5.74 -9.68 -11.87
CA VAL A 495 -4.80 -10.69 -11.42
C VAL A 495 -4.39 -10.37 -9.98
N ASP A 496 -4.32 -11.40 -9.15
CA ASP A 496 -3.73 -11.30 -7.83
C ASP A 496 -3.00 -12.60 -7.47
N HIS A 497 -1.90 -12.50 -6.73
CA HIS A 497 -1.13 -13.67 -6.33
C HIS A 497 -1.86 -14.47 -5.22
N ASP A 498 -2.77 -13.84 -4.48
CA ASP A 498 -3.58 -14.47 -3.45
C ASP A 498 -4.96 -14.84 -3.98
N ASP A 499 -5.27 -16.13 -3.96
CA ASP A 499 -6.58 -16.62 -4.39
C ASP A 499 -7.75 -16.08 -3.56
N MET A 500 -7.52 -15.73 -2.29
CA MET A 500 -8.56 -15.10 -1.48
C MET A 500 -8.87 -13.68 -1.94
N ALA A 501 -7.87 -12.92 -2.40
CA ALA A 501 -8.09 -11.62 -3.02
C ALA A 501 -8.93 -11.75 -4.31
N VAL A 502 -8.66 -12.76 -5.13
CA VAL A 502 -9.48 -13.08 -6.33
C VAL A 502 -10.94 -13.33 -5.95
N VAL A 503 -11.21 -14.12 -4.91
CA VAL A 503 -12.59 -14.38 -4.45
C VAL A 503 -13.26 -13.09 -3.95
N LEU A 504 -12.53 -12.22 -3.24
CA LEU A 504 -13.03 -10.92 -2.81
C LEU A 504 -13.36 -10.00 -3.98
N ALA A 505 -12.50 -9.91 -4.99
CA ALA A 505 -12.76 -9.12 -6.18
C ALA A 505 -14.02 -9.60 -6.94
N LYS A 506 -14.23 -10.91 -7.04
CA LYS A 506 -15.47 -11.49 -7.60
C LYS A 506 -16.70 -11.05 -6.80
N LEU A 507 -16.65 -11.20 -5.47
CA LEU A 507 -17.73 -10.80 -4.57
C LEU A 507 -18.05 -9.31 -4.74
N SER A 508 -17.02 -8.46 -4.74
CA SER A 508 -17.16 -7.01 -4.93
C SER A 508 -17.89 -6.64 -6.22
N LEU A 509 -17.50 -7.27 -7.34
CA LEU A 509 -18.17 -7.04 -8.63
C LEU A 509 -19.60 -7.59 -8.66
N TRP A 510 -19.88 -8.74 -8.04
CA TRP A 510 -21.24 -9.27 -7.95
C TRP A 510 -22.16 -8.37 -7.13
N LEU A 511 -21.70 -7.81 -6.01
CA LEU A 511 -22.51 -6.90 -5.20
C LEU A 511 -22.98 -5.66 -5.99
N VAL A 512 -22.18 -5.18 -6.94
CA VAL A 512 -22.54 -4.02 -7.77
C VAL A 512 -23.22 -4.38 -9.10
N THR A 513 -23.15 -5.64 -9.55
CA THR A 513 -23.71 -6.09 -10.85
C THR A 513 -24.90 -7.05 -10.72
N TRP A 514 -25.33 -7.38 -9.51
CA TRP A 514 -26.42 -8.35 -9.31
C TRP A 514 -27.79 -7.73 -9.61
N ALA A 515 -28.44 -8.26 -10.63
CA ALA A 515 -29.81 -7.95 -11.00
C ALA A 515 -30.78 -9.04 -10.52
N LYS A 516 -31.95 -8.60 -10.03
CA LYS A 516 -33.01 -9.49 -9.55
C LYS A 516 -33.45 -10.45 -10.67
N GLY A 517 -33.55 -11.74 -10.35
CA GLY A 517 -33.96 -12.76 -11.31
C GLY A 517 -32.89 -13.19 -12.32
N ARG A 518 -31.69 -12.58 -12.30
CA ARG A 518 -30.57 -12.95 -13.19
C ARG A 518 -29.44 -13.64 -12.41
N PRO A 519 -28.60 -14.46 -13.08
CA PRO A 519 -27.42 -15.05 -12.45
C PRO A 519 -26.34 -14.00 -12.18
N PHE A 520 -25.35 -14.39 -11.37
CA PHE A 520 -24.15 -13.59 -11.16
C PHE A 520 -23.39 -13.39 -12.47
N SER A 521 -22.71 -12.25 -12.60
CA SER A 521 -21.87 -11.96 -13.76
C SER A 521 -20.71 -12.97 -13.84
N PHE A 522 -20.50 -13.59 -15.01
CA PHE A 522 -19.45 -14.60 -15.20
C PHE A 522 -18.06 -13.96 -15.37
N VAL A 523 -17.33 -13.83 -14.26
CA VAL A 523 -16.02 -13.15 -14.20
C VAL A 523 -14.83 -14.11 -14.00
N ASP A 524 -15.08 -15.41 -13.83
CA ASP A 524 -14.05 -16.45 -13.62
C ASP A 524 -13.01 -16.55 -14.75
N HIS A 525 -13.41 -16.18 -15.96
CA HIS A 525 -12.52 -16.15 -17.10
C HIS A 525 -11.49 -15.02 -17.01
N ALA A 526 -11.85 -13.88 -16.41
CA ALA A 526 -11.08 -12.63 -16.43
C ALA A 526 -10.39 -12.30 -15.10
N LEU A 527 -10.88 -12.83 -13.97
CA LEU A 527 -10.23 -12.68 -12.66
C LEU A 527 -9.46 -13.96 -12.30
N ARG A 528 -8.13 -13.88 -12.31
CA ARG A 528 -7.24 -15.05 -12.21
C ARG A 528 -6.23 -14.91 -11.09
N CYS A 529 -5.76 -16.05 -10.58
CA CYS A 529 -4.75 -16.10 -9.52
C CYS A 529 -3.36 -16.40 -10.10
N GLY A 530 -2.36 -15.58 -9.77
CA GLY A 530 -0.95 -15.79 -10.12
C GLY A 530 -0.08 -14.56 -9.84
N ASP A 531 1.24 -14.75 -9.87
CA ASP A 531 2.22 -13.68 -9.76
C ASP A 531 2.35 -12.95 -11.10
N SER A 532 1.76 -11.75 -11.17
CA SER A 532 1.69 -10.89 -12.37
C SER A 532 3.05 -10.36 -12.84
N LEU A 533 4.07 -10.33 -11.96
CA LEU A 533 5.45 -9.94 -12.32
C LEU A 533 6.25 -11.07 -12.96
N LEU A 534 5.82 -12.32 -12.76
CA LEU A 534 6.45 -13.51 -13.33
C LEU A 534 5.62 -14.03 -14.50
N GLY A 535 6.25 -14.82 -15.37
CA GLY A 535 5.55 -15.45 -16.49
C GLY A 535 5.73 -14.73 -17.83
N LEU A 536 5.17 -15.35 -18.86
CA LEU A 536 5.36 -15.01 -20.27
C LEU A 536 4.34 -13.95 -20.72
N THR A 537 4.79 -12.95 -21.46
CA THR A 537 3.95 -11.88 -22.05
C THR A 537 3.65 -12.10 -23.53
N SER A 538 4.35 -13.02 -24.20
CA SER A 538 4.15 -13.31 -25.63
C SER A 538 4.15 -14.81 -25.90
N GLU A 539 3.27 -15.25 -26.81
CA GLU A 539 3.20 -16.63 -27.28
C GLU A 539 4.54 -17.08 -27.90
N ARG A 540 5.27 -16.15 -28.51
CA ARG A 540 6.61 -16.40 -29.06
C ARG A 540 7.60 -16.93 -28.03
N GLN A 541 7.42 -16.62 -26.75
CA GLN A 541 8.30 -17.09 -25.69
C GLN A 541 8.11 -18.58 -25.41
N VAL A 542 6.87 -19.09 -25.47
CA VAL A 542 6.60 -20.53 -25.35
C VAL A 542 6.92 -21.25 -26.67
N GLU A 543 6.59 -20.65 -27.82
CA GLU A 543 6.94 -21.18 -29.15
C GLU A 543 8.44 -21.34 -29.36
N ARG A 544 9.26 -20.49 -28.73
CA ARG A 544 10.74 -20.57 -28.77
C ARG A 544 11.36 -21.21 -27.54
N PHE A 545 10.54 -21.64 -26.57
CA PHE A 545 10.99 -22.18 -25.28
C PHE A 545 12.05 -21.31 -24.59
N HIS A 546 11.85 -19.99 -24.61
CA HIS A 546 12.83 -19.03 -24.15
C HIS A 546 12.18 -17.70 -23.74
N LEU A 547 12.66 -17.06 -22.67
CA LEU A 547 12.13 -15.76 -22.22
C LEU A 547 12.39 -14.62 -23.21
N ASP A 548 13.49 -14.68 -23.95
CA ASP A 548 13.78 -13.77 -25.07
C ASP A 548 13.65 -14.54 -26.40
N PRO A 549 12.56 -14.39 -27.16
CA PRO A 549 12.36 -15.11 -28.42
C PRO A 549 13.49 -14.87 -29.44
N ASN A 550 14.17 -13.72 -29.39
CA ASN A 550 15.29 -13.39 -30.28
C ASN A 550 16.63 -13.94 -29.76
N GLY A 551 16.73 -14.14 -28.44
CA GLY A 551 17.90 -14.66 -27.75
C GLY A 551 18.11 -16.18 -27.86
N ALA A 552 17.14 -16.94 -28.40
CA ALA A 552 17.17 -18.40 -28.49
C ALA A 552 18.28 -18.97 -29.41
N GLY A 553 18.96 -18.14 -30.21
CA GLY A 553 19.95 -18.56 -31.20
C GLY A 553 19.33 -19.32 -32.39
N ARG A 554 20.08 -19.49 -33.48
CA ARG A 554 19.69 -20.39 -34.60
C ARG A 554 19.92 -21.88 -34.28
N GLU A 555 20.50 -22.18 -33.10
CA GLU A 555 20.99 -23.51 -32.70
C GLU A 555 20.05 -24.26 -31.73
N SER A 556 18.82 -23.80 -31.52
CA SER A 556 17.79 -24.60 -30.83
C SER A 556 17.28 -25.70 -31.78
N GLY A 557 18.11 -26.71 -32.03
CA GLY A 557 17.70 -27.95 -32.72
C GLY A 557 16.49 -28.61 -32.03
N ARG A 558 15.81 -29.53 -32.73
CA ARG A 558 14.59 -30.27 -32.34
C ARG A 558 13.35 -29.44 -31.93
N TRP A 559 13.44 -28.45 -31.03
CA TRP A 559 12.29 -27.60 -30.66
C TRP A 559 11.75 -26.79 -31.85
N THR A 560 12.60 -26.45 -32.81
CA THR A 560 12.26 -25.63 -33.98
C THR A 560 11.59 -26.40 -35.13
N PHE A 561 11.64 -27.73 -35.17
CA PHE A 561 10.99 -28.50 -36.24
C PHE A 561 9.51 -28.75 -35.89
N GLY A 562 8.61 -27.90 -36.38
CA GLY A 562 7.15 -28.09 -36.35
C GLY A 562 6.44 -27.84 -35.02
N VAL A 563 7.10 -27.93 -33.86
CA VAL A 563 6.43 -27.82 -32.53
C VAL A 563 5.59 -26.53 -32.36
N ALA A 564 6.14 -25.38 -32.72
CA ALA A 564 5.41 -24.12 -32.62
C ALA A 564 4.16 -24.08 -33.53
N GLU A 565 4.35 -24.38 -34.82
CA GLU A 565 3.31 -24.28 -35.85
C GLU A 565 2.25 -25.41 -35.74
N ASP A 566 2.68 -26.63 -35.39
CA ASP A 566 1.84 -27.82 -35.41
C ASP A 566 1.16 -28.09 -34.05
N LEU A 567 1.77 -27.69 -32.92
CA LEU A 567 1.27 -28.04 -31.57
C LEU A 567 0.83 -26.84 -30.74
N ILE A 568 1.53 -25.70 -30.80
CA ILE A 568 1.28 -24.57 -29.89
C ILE A 568 0.28 -23.57 -30.49
N SER A 569 0.57 -23.06 -31.69
CA SER A 569 -0.25 -22.00 -32.29
C SER A 569 -1.73 -22.41 -32.51
N PRO A 570 -2.07 -23.64 -32.98
CA PRO A 570 -3.45 -24.09 -33.13
C PRO A 570 -4.21 -24.16 -31.80
N VAL A 571 -3.56 -24.66 -30.75
CA VAL A 571 -4.14 -24.75 -29.40
C VAL A 571 -4.46 -23.36 -28.88
N LEU A 572 -3.49 -22.43 -28.98
CA LEU A 572 -3.72 -21.07 -28.53
C LEU A 572 -4.81 -20.37 -29.37
N ALA A 573 -4.91 -20.65 -30.69
CA ALA A 573 -5.98 -20.16 -31.57
C ALA A 573 -7.36 -20.57 -31.05
N GLU A 574 -7.57 -21.87 -30.82
CA GLU A 574 -8.81 -22.43 -30.26
C GLU A 574 -9.13 -21.80 -28.88
N VAL A 575 -8.12 -21.67 -28.01
CA VAL A 575 -8.32 -21.07 -26.68
C VAL A 575 -8.76 -19.61 -26.79
N ALA A 576 -8.16 -18.81 -27.68
CA ALA A 576 -8.55 -17.42 -27.88
C ALA A 576 -9.98 -17.30 -28.45
N ASP A 577 -10.40 -18.21 -29.33
CA ASP A 577 -11.78 -18.28 -29.82
C ASP A 577 -12.77 -18.62 -28.70
N LEU A 578 -12.46 -19.62 -27.88
CA LEU A 578 -13.27 -19.98 -26.71
C LEU A 578 -13.41 -18.80 -25.74
N ARG A 579 -12.31 -18.09 -25.48
CA ARG A 579 -12.29 -16.89 -24.62
C ARG A 579 -13.12 -15.75 -25.19
N ARG A 580 -13.01 -15.47 -26.50
CA ARG A 580 -13.89 -14.50 -27.21
C ARG A 580 -15.37 -14.85 -27.09
N CYS A 581 -15.72 -16.14 -27.21
CA CYS A 581 -17.09 -16.60 -27.04
C CYS A 581 -17.60 -16.42 -25.59
N ILE A 582 -16.71 -16.43 -24.59
CA ILE A 582 -17.09 -16.18 -23.19
C ILE A 582 -17.39 -14.69 -22.96
N GLU A 583 -16.63 -13.77 -23.57
CA GLU A 583 -16.78 -12.31 -23.41
C GLU A 583 -17.83 -11.67 -24.34
N ASP A 584 -18.52 -12.43 -25.18
CA ASP A 584 -19.39 -11.87 -26.21
C ASP A 584 -20.57 -11.06 -25.63
N HIS A 585 -21.24 -11.60 -24.61
CA HIS A 585 -22.38 -10.97 -23.96
C HIS A 585 -22.42 -11.27 -22.46
N ALA A 586 -23.08 -10.43 -21.65
CA ALA A 586 -23.40 -10.79 -20.27
C ALA A 586 -24.34 -12.02 -20.22
N ALA A 587 -24.20 -12.86 -19.20
CA ALA A 587 -25.08 -14.01 -19.03
C ALA A 587 -26.42 -13.58 -18.39
N ASP A 588 -27.52 -14.05 -18.96
CA ASP A 588 -28.88 -13.71 -18.53
C ASP A 588 -29.61 -14.86 -17.84
N ASP A 589 -29.20 -16.10 -18.11
CA ASP A 589 -29.71 -17.29 -17.43
C ASP A 589 -28.58 -18.26 -17.04
N ILE A 590 -28.91 -19.25 -16.21
CA ILE A 590 -27.93 -20.22 -15.71
C ILE A 590 -27.36 -21.12 -16.81
N ARG A 591 -28.11 -21.38 -17.91
CA ARG A 591 -27.61 -22.24 -19.00
C ARG A 591 -26.44 -21.58 -19.69
N GLN A 592 -26.52 -20.27 -19.93
CA GLN A 592 -25.41 -19.48 -20.46
C GLN A 592 -24.20 -19.47 -19.52
N ILE A 593 -24.41 -19.44 -18.20
CA ILE A 593 -23.33 -19.60 -17.22
C ILE A 593 -22.67 -20.97 -17.34
N THR A 594 -23.44 -22.05 -17.41
CA THR A 594 -22.93 -23.41 -17.59
C THR A 594 -22.15 -23.55 -18.88
N GLU A 595 -22.67 -23.07 -20.01
CA GLU A 595 -21.96 -23.08 -21.30
C GLU A 595 -20.64 -22.31 -21.24
N LYS A 596 -20.61 -21.15 -20.58
CA LYS A 596 -19.38 -20.37 -20.39
C LYS A 596 -18.37 -21.11 -19.49
N GLN A 597 -18.85 -21.77 -18.44
CA GLN A 597 -18.01 -22.59 -17.56
C GLN A 597 -17.42 -23.80 -18.28
N GLU A 598 -18.17 -24.46 -19.16
CA GLU A 598 -17.69 -25.55 -20.01
C GLU A 598 -16.62 -25.06 -20.99
N LYS A 599 -16.86 -23.94 -21.68
CA LYS A 599 -15.88 -23.29 -22.57
C LYS A 599 -14.60 -22.92 -21.82
N LEU A 600 -14.72 -22.36 -20.61
CA LEU A 600 -13.57 -22.01 -19.77
C LEU A 600 -12.80 -23.26 -19.35
N SER A 601 -13.51 -24.31 -18.94
CA SER A 601 -12.91 -25.58 -18.50
C SER A 601 -12.17 -26.27 -19.67
N ARG A 602 -12.72 -26.19 -20.89
CA ARG A 602 -12.05 -26.64 -22.12
C ARG A 602 -10.78 -25.82 -22.40
N ALA A 603 -10.87 -24.49 -22.34
CA ALA A 603 -9.73 -23.59 -22.52
C ALA A 603 -8.61 -23.86 -21.50
N ASP A 604 -8.97 -24.07 -20.23
CA ASP A 604 -8.02 -24.38 -19.16
C ASP A 604 -7.37 -25.76 -19.33
N HIS A 605 -8.13 -26.75 -19.83
CA HIS A 605 -7.61 -28.07 -20.15
C HIS A 605 -6.59 -28.02 -21.30
N LEU A 606 -6.90 -27.32 -22.39
CA LEU A 606 -6.02 -27.15 -23.56
C LEU A 606 -4.69 -26.47 -23.22
N THR A 607 -4.70 -25.47 -22.33
CA THR A 607 -3.51 -24.72 -21.93
C THR A 607 -2.74 -25.35 -20.78
N ARG A 608 -3.28 -26.38 -20.10
CA ARG A 608 -2.70 -27.02 -18.91
C ARG A 608 -1.23 -27.41 -19.07
N ARG A 609 -0.89 -28.05 -20.18
CA ARG A 609 0.48 -28.50 -20.46
C ARG A 609 1.39 -27.38 -20.94
N LEU A 610 0.85 -26.43 -21.70
CA LEU A 610 1.58 -25.23 -22.12
C LEU A 610 2.02 -24.39 -20.91
N ARG A 611 1.19 -24.32 -19.85
CA ARG A 611 1.57 -23.69 -18.58
C ARG A 611 2.78 -24.37 -17.94
N LEU A 612 2.78 -25.70 -17.85
CA LEU A 612 3.94 -26.45 -17.31
C LEU A 612 5.22 -26.20 -18.13
N VAL A 613 5.11 -26.17 -19.47
CA VAL A 613 6.24 -25.82 -20.35
C VAL A 613 6.72 -24.39 -20.09
N ALA A 614 5.79 -23.44 -19.93
CA ALA A 614 6.12 -22.06 -19.62
C ALA A 614 6.72 -21.88 -18.21
N ASP A 615 6.29 -22.68 -17.23
CA ASP A 615 6.87 -22.75 -15.89
C ASP A 615 8.31 -23.26 -15.94
N VAL A 616 8.65 -24.21 -16.81
CA VAL A 616 10.04 -24.63 -17.04
C VAL A 616 10.88 -23.46 -17.53
N VAL A 617 10.36 -22.67 -18.49
CA VAL A 617 11.05 -21.50 -19.04
C VAL A 617 11.34 -20.44 -17.95
N VAL A 618 10.38 -20.19 -17.06
CA VAL A 618 10.52 -19.23 -15.95
C VAL A 618 11.41 -19.80 -14.84
N GLY A 619 11.19 -21.05 -14.42
CA GLY A 619 11.95 -21.73 -13.38
C GLY A 619 13.43 -21.90 -13.73
N ALA A 620 13.75 -22.16 -15.00
CA ALA A 620 15.14 -22.19 -15.47
C ALA A 620 15.81 -20.84 -15.30
N ALA A 621 15.12 -19.73 -15.58
CA ALA A 621 15.66 -18.39 -15.39
C ALA A 621 15.83 -18.03 -13.91
N LEU A 622 14.86 -18.40 -13.07
CA LEU A 622 14.91 -18.21 -11.63
C LEU A 622 16.06 -18.99 -10.97
N THR A 623 16.39 -20.19 -11.46
CA THR A 623 17.45 -21.02 -10.86
C THR A 623 18.86 -20.75 -11.41
N THR A 624 18.96 -20.11 -12.58
CA THR A 624 20.25 -19.78 -13.23
C THR A 624 20.62 -18.30 -13.12
N PHE A 625 19.91 -17.55 -12.28
CA PHE A 625 20.16 -16.12 -12.06
C PHE A 625 21.62 -15.83 -11.70
N GLY A 626 22.19 -14.80 -12.33
CA GLY A 626 23.59 -14.40 -12.11
C GLY A 626 24.66 -15.35 -12.67
N GLN A 627 24.27 -16.43 -13.35
CA GLN A 627 25.21 -17.43 -13.94
C GLN A 627 25.45 -17.21 -15.44
N GLY A 628 24.84 -16.18 -16.04
CA GLY A 628 24.98 -15.84 -17.46
C GLY A 628 23.99 -16.58 -18.38
N GLU A 629 23.78 -16.04 -19.58
CA GLU A 629 22.76 -16.53 -20.52
C GLU A 629 23.04 -17.96 -21.03
N GLN A 630 24.31 -18.35 -21.16
CA GLN A 630 24.66 -19.71 -21.60
C GLN A 630 24.15 -20.76 -20.60
N ARG A 631 24.29 -20.50 -19.30
CA ARG A 631 23.84 -21.43 -18.25
C ARG A 631 22.32 -21.60 -18.23
N TYR A 632 21.60 -20.53 -18.54
CA TYR A 632 20.15 -20.56 -18.74
C TYR A 632 19.77 -21.45 -19.94
N ARG A 633 20.46 -21.30 -21.08
CA ARG A 633 20.23 -22.15 -22.27
C ARG A 633 20.56 -23.62 -22.01
N ASP A 634 21.67 -23.92 -21.34
CA ASP A 634 22.05 -25.30 -20.99
C ASP A 634 20.97 -25.94 -20.11
N ARG A 635 20.38 -25.16 -19.18
CA ARG A 635 19.29 -25.62 -18.30
C ARG A 635 18.02 -25.94 -19.07
N LEU A 636 17.64 -25.11 -20.05
CA LEU A 636 16.50 -25.36 -20.92
C LEU A 636 16.73 -26.58 -21.81
N ALA A 637 17.91 -26.69 -22.43
CA ALA A 637 18.26 -27.80 -23.31
C ALA A 637 18.13 -29.15 -22.58
N ALA A 638 18.51 -29.20 -21.30
CA ALA A 638 18.45 -30.40 -20.46
C ALA A 638 17.02 -30.93 -20.18
N VAL A 639 15.97 -30.13 -20.38
CA VAL A 639 14.57 -30.52 -20.13
C VAL A 639 13.72 -30.42 -21.42
N SER A 640 14.35 -30.10 -22.54
CA SER A 640 13.65 -29.84 -23.81
C SER A 640 12.99 -31.09 -24.39
N GLU A 641 13.60 -32.27 -24.25
CA GLU A 641 13.03 -33.53 -24.76
C GLU A 641 11.80 -33.94 -23.95
N GLU A 642 11.84 -33.82 -22.62
CA GLU A 642 10.69 -34.07 -21.74
C GLU A 642 9.56 -33.07 -22.00
N ALA A 643 9.88 -31.79 -22.23
CA ALA A 643 8.90 -30.76 -22.55
C ALA A 643 8.20 -31.01 -23.90
N ILE A 644 8.92 -31.49 -24.92
CA ILE A 644 8.31 -31.90 -26.20
C ILE A 644 7.42 -33.13 -26.00
N SER A 645 7.92 -34.14 -25.29
CA SER A 645 7.16 -35.36 -25.00
C SER A 645 5.83 -35.05 -24.31
N LEU A 646 5.86 -34.15 -23.31
CA LEU A 646 4.68 -33.66 -22.60
C LEU A 646 3.60 -33.11 -23.55
N LEU A 647 3.97 -32.35 -24.59
CA LEU A 647 3.01 -31.79 -25.54
C LEU A 647 2.32 -32.85 -26.40
N THR A 648 2.99 -33.99 -26.63
CA THR A 648 2.49 -35.09 -27.47
C THR A 648 1.86 -36.25 -26.69
N GLU A 649 1.94 -36.26 -25.35
CA GLU A 649 1.35 -37.34 -24.53
C GLU A 649 -0.19 -37.40 -24.68
N GLU A 650 -0.79 -38.57 -24.76
CA GLU A 650 -2.27 -38.69 -24.83
C GLU A 650 -2.92 -38.73 -23.43
N GLU A 651 -2.24 -39.33 -22.45
CA GLU A 651 -2.77 -39.50 -21.09
C GLU A 651 -2.47 -38.29 -20.18
N ASN A 652 -3.42 -37.95 -19.31
CA ASN A 652 -3.22 -36.95 -18.27
C ASN A 652 -2.43 -37.55 -17.11
N GLY A 653 -1.41 -36.85 -16.60
CA GLY A 653 -0.54 -37.37 -15.55
C GLY A 653 0.42 -38.45 -16.04
N GLY A 654 0.73 -38.45 -17.33
CA GLY A 654 1.72 -39.34 -17.92
C GLY A 654 3.13 -39.16 -17.36
N PRO A 655 4.06 -40.08 -17.68
CA PRO A 655 5.41 -40.06 -17.14
C PRO A 655 6.19 -38.77 -17.44
N ALA A 656 6.01 -38.14 -18.61
CA ALA A 656 6.65 -36.86 -18.91
C ALA A 656 6.03 -35.72 -18.11
N GLU A 657 4.70 -35.67 -17.99
CA GLU A 657 4.03 -34.67 -17.13
C GLU A 657 4.52 -34.75 -15.68
N GLN A 658 4.67 -35.95 -15.12
CA GLN A 658 5.17 -36.13 -13.76
C GLN A 658 6.61 -35.64 -13.61
N ARG A 659 7.51 -36.02 -14.52
CA ARG A 659 8.93 -35.57 -14.48
C ARG A 659 9.04 -34.05 -14.62
N VAL A 660 8.33 -33.44 -15.57
CA VAL A 660 8.35 -31.98 -15.74
C VAL A 660 7.79 -31.28 -14.49
N ARG A 661 6.71 -31.80 -13.90
CA ARG A 661 6.12 -31.25 -12.67
C ARG A 661 7.06 -31.33 -11.47
N GLU A 662 7.82 -32.41 -11.32
CA GLU A 662 8.84 -32.54 -10.27
C GLU A 662 9.94 -31.47 -10.44
N VAL A 663 10.46 -31.31 -11.66
CA VAL A 663 11.47 -30.29 -11.99
C VAL A 663 10.95 -28.87 -11.73
N VAL A 664 9.74 -28.55 -12.19
CA VAL A 664 9.10 -27.24 -11.99
C VAL A 664 8.87 -26.97 -10.51
N THR A 665 8.38 -27.96 -9.76
CA THR A 665 8.13 -27.82 -8.32
C THR A 665 9.44 -27.56 -7.57
N GLU A 666 10.52 -28.27 -7.89
CA GLU A 666 11.84 -28.04 -7.33
C GLU A 666 12.30 -26.60 -7.61
N TRP A 667 12.27 -26.18 -8.87
CA TRP A 667 12.81 -24.88 -9.29
C TRP A 667 12.03 -23.71 -8.70
N LEU A 668 10.69 -23.76 -8.72
CA LEU A 668 9.83 -22.69 -8.22
C LEU A 668 9.74 -22.64 -6.70
N SER A 669 10.16 -23.69 -5.97
CA SER A 669 10.17 -23.73 -4.50
C SER A 669 11.51 -23.31 -3.87
N THR A 670 12.51 -22.96 -4.68
CA THR A 670 13.87 -22.65 -4.19
C THR A 670 13.85 -21.59 -3.08
N GLY A 671 14.28 -21.96 -1.87
CA GLY A 671 14.37 -21.06 -0.72
C GLY A 671 13.02 -20.61 -0.13
N ARG A 672 11.91 -21.28 -0.47
CA ARG A 672 10.55 -20.94 -0.03
C ARG A 672 9.76 -22.18 0.38
N PRO A 673 8.80 -22.06 1.31
CA PRO A 673 7.95 -23.19 1.71
C PRO A 673 6.92 -23.59 0.65
N ARG A 674 6.64 -22.73 -0.33
CA ARG A 674 5.67 -22.98 -1.41
C ARG A 674 6.27 -22.57 -2.76
N PRO A 675 5.92 -23.28 -3.85
CA PRO A 675 6.31 -22.89 -5.19
C PRO A 675 5.73 -21.51 -5.55
N LEU A 676 6.51 -20.69 -6.26
CA LEU A 676 6.00 -19.54 -6.97
C LEU A 676 4.96 -19.97 -8.02
N ARG A 677 4.00 -19.10 -8.33
CA ARG A 677 2.96 -19.34 -9.35
C ARG A 677 3.05 -18.28 -10.46
N PRO A 678 3.95 -18.43 -11.45
CA PRO A 678 4.07 -17.48 -12.54
C PRO A 678 2.75 -17.27 -13.28
N PHE A 679 2.43 -16.02 -13.64
CA PHE A 679 1.25 -15.71 -14.45
C PHE A 679 1.62 -15.55 -15.93
N HIS A 680 1.35 -16.58 -16.73
CA HIS A 680 1.67 -16.54 -18.16
C HIS A 680 0.58 -15.81 -18.94
N TRP A 681 0.63 -14.47 -18.97
CA TRP A 681 -0.29 -13.57 -19.65
C TRP A 681 -0.74 -14.06 -21.03
N ALA A 682 0.20 -14.50 -21.88
CA ALA A 682 -0.10 -14.98 -23.24
C ALA A 682 -0.91 -16.29 -23.28
N LEU A 683 -0.89 -17.10 -22.21
CA LEU A 683 -1.65 -18.34 -22.08
C LEU A 683 -2.95 -18.14 -21.30
N GLU A 684 -2.95 -17.21 -20.35
CA GLU A 684 -4.10 -16.93 -19.49
C GLU A 684 -5.13 -16.05 -20.18
N PHE A 685 -4.69 -15.02 -20.92
CA PHE A 685 -5.52 -14.05 -21.65
C PHE A 685 -5.12 -13.95 -23.14
N PRO A 686 -5.10 -15.06 -23.91
CA PRO A 686 -4.66 -15.04 -25.30
C PRO A 686 -5.51 -14.14 -26.21
N GLU A 687 -6.81 -13.98 -25.90
CA GLU A 687 -7.74 -13.08 -26.59
C GLU A 687 -7.34 -11.60 -26.47
N VAL A 688 -6.67 -11.22 -25.38
CA VAL A 688 -6.15 -9.86 -25.16
C VAL A 688 -4.72 -9.73 -25.69
N MET A 689 -3.86 -10.72 -25.40
CA MET A 689 -2.45 -10.60 -25.80
C MET A 689 -2.25 -10.62 -27.31
N ARG A 690 -3.13 -11.29 -28.08
CA ARG A 690 -3.08 -11.31 -29.54
C ARG A 690 -3.56 -10.06 -30.25
N ARG A 691 -4.38 -9.23 -29.58
CA ARG A 691 -4.79 -7.91 -30.12
C ARG A 691 -3.77 -6.81 -29.84
N GLY A 692 -2.66 -7.13 -29.18
CA GLY A 692 -1.62 -6.17 -28.78
C GLY A 692 -1.60 -5.84 -27.29
N GLY A 693 -2.45 -6.48 -26.47
CA GLY A 693 -2.50 -6.26 -25.03
C GLY A 693 -3.72 -5.46 -24.57
N PHE A 694 -3.68 -5.00 -23.32
CA PHE A 694 -4.75 -4.22 -22.69
C PHE A 694 -4.77 -2.77 -23.17
N ASP A 695 -5.97 -2.19 -23.30
CA ASP A 695 -6.14 -0.77 -23.62
C ASP A 695 -5.82 0.11 -22.41
N ALA A 696 -6.11 -0.40 -21.21
CA ALA A 696 -5.78 0.26 -19.95
C ALA A 696 -5.29 -0.71 -18.87
N ILE A 697 -4.28 -0.27 -18.11
CA ILE A 697 -3.90 -0.86 -16.83
C ILE A 697 -4.18 0.14 -15.72
N ILE A 698 -4.84 -0.30 -14.66
CA ILE A 698 -5.14 0.48 -13.45
C ILE A 698 -4.73 -0.32 -12.22
N GLY A 699 -4.23 0.30 -11.17
CA GLY A 699 -3.97 -0.45 -9.93
C GLY A 699 -3.15 0.25 -8.87
N ASN A 700 -2.93 -0.46 -7.77
CA ASN A 700 -2.08 -0.06 -6.66
C ASN A 700 -1.06 -1.16 -6.33
N PRO A 701 0.09 -1.18 -7.03
CA PRO A 701 1.17 -2.12 -6.73
C PRO A 701 1.67 -2.04 -5.28
N PRO A 702 2.15 -3.15 -4.69
CA PRO A 702 2.64 -3.20 -3.31
C PRO A 702 3.89 -2.33 -3.07
N PHE A 703 3.95 -1.69 -1.90
CA PHE A 703 5.01 -0.76 -1.52
C PHE A 703 6.18 -1.45 -0.80
N VAL A 704 7.11 -2.03 -1.57
CA VAL A 704 8.27 -2.77 -1.04
C VAL A 704 9.57 -2.19 -1.57
N GLY A 705 10.13 -1.23 -0.84
CA GLY A 705 11.34 -0.50 -1.22
C GLY A 705 12.67 -0.98 -0.58
N GLY A 706 13.77 -0.68 -1.28
CA GLY A 706 15.12 -0.66 -0.71
C GLY A 706 15.68 -2.01 -0.28
N GLN A 707 16.34 -2.04 0.89
CA GLN A 707 17.01 -3.24 1.42
C GLN A 707 16.06 -4.36 1.85
N ARG A 708 14.75 -4.07 1.98
CA ARG A 708 13.74 -5.05 2.41
C ARG A 708 13.28 -5.95 1.26
N LEU A 709 13.36 -5.47 0.01
CA LEU A 709 12.87 -6.19 -1.15
C LEU A 709 13.46 -7.61 -1.25
N THR A 710 14.80 -7.73 -1.26
CA THR A 710 15.48 -9.04 -1.39
C THR A 710 15.07 -10.03 -0.29
N GLY A 711 14.87 -9.56 0.95
CA GLY A 711 14.44 -10.41 2.05
C GLY A 711 12.98 -10.88 1.92
N SER A 712 12.12 -10.06 1.31
CA SER A 712 10.69 -10.36 1.13
C SER A 712 10.40 -11.27 -0.06
N ILE A 713 10.92 -10.94 -1.26
CA ILE A 713 10.59 -11.67 -2.50
C ILE A 713 11.62 -12.75 -2.85
N GLY A 714 12.78 -12.78 -2.17
CA GLY A 714 13.89 -13.69 -2.47
C GLY A 714 14.85 -13.16 -3.54
N ARG A 715 16.09 -13.66 -3.49
CA ARG A 715 17.21 -13.17 -4.33
C ARG A 715 17.05 -13.55 -5.80
N ASP A 716 16.67 -14.79 -6.07
CA ASP A 716 16.34 -15.33 -7.40
C ASP A 716 15.28 -14.49 -8.12
N VAL A 717 14.16 -14.16 -7.45
CA VAL A 717 13.10 -13.32 -8.03
C VAL A 717 13.61 -11.92 -8.28
N ARG A 718 14.29 -11.29 -7.31
CA ARG A 718 14.89 -9.95 -7.51
C ARG A 718 15.81 -9.93 -8.74
N GLU A 719 16.66 -10.94 -8.89
CA GLU A 719 17.61 -11.02 -10.00
C GLU A 719 16.93 -11.32 -11.35
N TYR A 720 15.84 -12.09 -11.34
CA TYR A 720 14.93 -12.23 -12.48
C TYR A 720 14.34 -10.87 -12.89
N LEU A 721 13.77 -10.11 -11.95
CA LEU A 721 13.18 -8.79 -12.23
C LEU A 721 14.22 -7.82 -12.82
N VAL A 722 15.41 -7.76 -12.22
CA VAL A 722 16.53 -6.93 -12.71
C VAL A 722 16.91 -7.31 -14.14
N THR A 723 17.08 -8.59 -14.42
CA THR A 723 17.63 -9.06 -15.70
C THR A 723 16.59 -9.02 -16.81
N ARG A 724 15.34 -9.41 -16.51
CA ARG A 724 14.30 -9.66 -17.52
C ARG A 724 13.31 -8.49 -17.67
N LEU A 725 12.97 -7.77 -16.60
CA LEU A 725 12.09 -6.60 -16.66
C LEU A 725 12.91 -5.30 -16.79
N ALA A 726 13.86 -5.07 -15.89
CA ALA A 726 14.66 -3.85 -15.85
C ALA A 726 15.87 -3.86 -16.82
N LYS A 727 15.96 -4.83 -17.73
CA LYS A 727 17.00 -4.94 -18.77
C LYS A 727 18.44 -4.80 -18.24
N GLY A 728 18.68 -5.36 -17.04
CA GLY A 728 19.98 -5.34 -16.37
C GLY A 728 20.28 -4.07 -15.56
N LYS A 729 19.42 -3.05 -15.59
CA LYS A 729 19.54 -1.87 -14.73
C LYS A 729 19.34 -2.28 -13.27
N ARG A 730 20.36 -2.00 -12.44
CA ARG A 730 20.38 -2.36 -11.02
C ARG A 730 20.19 -1.12 -10.16
N GLY A 731 19.39 -1.27 -9.11
CA GLY A 731 19.19 -0.27 -8.08
C GLY A 731 18.44 -0.86 -6.88
N SER A 732 18.37 -0.11 -5.79
CA SER A 732 17.53 -0.36 -4.61
C SER A 732 16.08 0.09 -4.87
N ALA A 733 15.58 -0.21 -6.07
CA ALA A 733 14.28 0.22 -6.56
C ALA A 733 13.12 -0.42 -5.77
N ASP A 734 12.04 0.32 -5.64
CA ASP A 734 10.76 -0.18 -5.14
C ASP A 734 10.09 -1.13 -6.14
N LEU A 735 9.28 -2.06 -5.62
CA LEU A 735 8.58 -3.06 -6.41
C LEU A 735 7.63 -2.43 -7.44
N CYS A 736 7.04 -1.26 -7.13
CA CYS A 736 6.16 -0.54 -8.04
C CYS A 736 6.83 -0.18 -9.40
N SER A 737 8.14 0.05 -9.46
CA SER A 737 8.84 0.26 -10.73
C SER A 737 8.83 -0.97 -11.63
N TYR A 738 8.94 -2.18 -11.06
CA TYR A 738 8.90 -3.42 -11.84
C TYR A 738 7.49 -3.72 -12.32
N PHE A 739 6.47 -3.38 -11.53
CA PHE A 739 5.07 -3.43 -11.97
C PHE A 739 4.84 -2.48 -13.14
N LEU A 740 5.24 -1.20 -13.03
CA LEU A 740 5.11 -0.25 -14.14
C LEU A 740 5.75 -0.77 -15.44
N LEU A 741 6.94 -1.36 -15.37
CA LEU A 741 7.60 -1.96 -16.54
C LEU A 741 6.82 -3.16 -17.09
N ARG A 742 6.25 -4.01 -16.23
CA ARG A 742 5.41 -5.14 -16.64
C ARG A 742 4.11 -4.67 -17.26
N ASP A 743 3.45 -3.68 -16.68
CA ASP A 743 2.19 -3.11 -17.12
C ASP A 743 2.30 -2.56 -18.54
N LEU A 744 3.38 -1.83 -18.83
CA LEU A 744 3.68 -1.33 -20.17
C LEU A 744 4.01 -2.43 -21.19
N GLN A 745 4.53 -3.58 -20.75
CA GLN A 745 4.73 -4.74 -21.65
C GLN A 745 3.42 -5.41 -22.05
N ILE A 746 2.43 -5.43 -21.15
CA ILE A 746 1.13 -6.09 -21.39
C ILE A 746 0.06 -5.14 -21.94
N SER A 747 0.35 -3.84 -22.03
CA SER A 747 -0.53 -2.81 -22.61
C SER A 747 0.17 -2.06 -23.74
N ALA A 748 0.76 -2.78 -24.70
CA ALA A 748 1.51 -2.17 -25.78
C ALA A 748 0.59 -1.26 -26.64
N GLY A 749 0.74 0.06 -26.48
CA GLY A 749 -0.13 1.08 -27.10
C GLY A 749 -1.33 1.54 -26.26
N GLY A 750 -1.47 1.03 -25.03
CA GLY A 750 -2.51 1.42 -24.08
C GLY A 750 -2.12 2.58 -23.15
N ARG A 751 -2.88 2.73 -22.06
CA ARG A 751 -2.61 3.69 -20.97
C ARG A 751 -2.45 2.96 -19.64
N VAL A 752 -1.57 3.44 -18.79
CA VAL A 752 -1.31 2.88 -17.46
C VAL A 752 -1.52 3.98 -16.42
N GLY A 753 -2.36 3.75 -15.43
CA GLY A 753 -2.55 4.63 -14.27
C GLY A 753 -2.33 3.86 -12.98
N ILE A 754 -1.31 4.22 -12.20
CA ILE A 754 -0.97 3.51 -10.96
C ILE A 754 -0.77 4.45 -9.80
N ILE A 755 -1.01 3.91 -8.60
CA ILE A 755 -0.54 4.49 -7.35
C ILE A 755 0.84 3.89 -7.04
N ALA A 756 1.81 4.73 -6.69
CA ALA A 756 3.16 4.29 -6.34
C ALA A 756 3.67 4.99 -5.09
N THR A 757 4.74 4.45 -4.48
CA THR A 757 5.45 5.20 -3.42
C THR A 757 6.05 6.47 -4.01
N ASN A 758 6.19 7.52 -3.19
CA ASN A 758 6.82 8.77 -3.65
C ASN A 758 8.24 8.60 -4.19
N THR A 759 8.89 7.48 -3.86
CA THR A 759 10.20 7.12 -4.40
C THR A 759 10.16 6.79 -5.90
N ILE A 760 8.99 6.56 -6.53
CA ILE A 760 8.89 6.29 -7.97
C ILE A 760 9.57 7.35 -8.84
N ALA A 761 9.60 8.60 -8.34
CA ALA A 761 10.20 9.77 -8.97
C ALA A 761 11.62 10.09 -8.45
N GLN A 762 12.20 9.25 -7.58
CA GLN A 762 13.45 9.52 -6.86
C GLN A 762 14.48 8.38 -6.97
N GLY A 763 15.75 8.74 -7.08
CA GLY A 763 16.91 7.84 -6.99
C GLY A 763 16.82 6.56 -7.83
N ASP A 764 17.30 5.45 -7.25
CA ASP A 764 17.34 4.13 -7.89
C ASP A 764 15.97 3.65 -8.43
N THR A 765 14.87 4.02 -7.76
CA THR A 765 13.52 3.62 -8.16
C THR A 765 13.10 4.31 -9.47
N ARG A 766 13.40 5.62 -9.60
CA ARG A 766 13.21 6.39 -10.85
C ARG A 766 14.04 5.82 -11.99
N GLU A 767 15.31 5.55 -11.71
CA GLU A 767 16.27 5.04 -12.70
C GLU A 767 15.87 3.67 -13.25
N VAL A 768 15.32 2.79 -12.40
CA VAL A 768 14.82 1.48 -12.83
C VAL A 768 13.46 1.61 -13.51
N GLY A 769 12.58 2.51 -13.06
CA GLY A 769 11.24 2.70 -13.60
C GLY A 769 11.17 3.80 -14.67
N LEU A 770 10.79 5.01 -14.25
CA LEU A 770 10.38 6.11 -15.13
C LEU A 770 11.44 6.55 -16.14
N ASP A 771 12.73 6.51 -15.80
CA ASP A 771 13.80 6.86 -16.75
C ASP A 771 13.82 5.89 -17.94
N GLN A 772 13.59 4.59 -17.69
CA GLN A 772 13.47 3.59 -18.76
C GLN A 772 12.19 3.75 -19.56
N VAL A 773 11.08 4.11 -18.91
CA VAL A 773 9.79 4.35 -19.56
C VAL A 773 9.90 5.47 -20.59
N ILE A 774 10.45 6.62 -20.19
CA ILE A 774 10.68 7.76 -21.09
C ILE A 774 11.67 7.40 -22.19
N SER A 775 12.78 6.71 -21.85
CA SER A 775 13.77 6.27 -22.84
C SER A 775 13.21 5.29 -23.87
N ALA A 776 12.16 4.54 -23.52
CA ALA A 776 11.44 3.63 -24.41
C ALA A 776 10.38 4.34 -25.28
N GLY A 777 10.25 5.67 -25.19
CA GLY A 777 9.35 6.49 -26.01
C GLY A 777 7.95 6.68 -25.42
N TRP A 778 7.71 6.24 -24.19
CA TRP A 778 6.46 6.50 -23.48
C TRP A 778 6.44 7.90 -22.88
N ARG A 779 5.24 8.45 -22.67
CA ARG A 779 5.07 9.78 -22.08
C ARG A 779 4.26 9.71 -20.80
N ILE A 780 4.67 10.49 -19.81
CA ILE A 780 3.91 10.71 -18.58
C ILE A 780 3.02 11.92 -18.85
N TYR A 781 1.72 11.73 -19.01
CA TYR A 781 0.78 12.81 -19.40
C TYR A 781 0.05 13.42 -18.19
N ARG A 782 0.11 12.75 -17.05
CA ARG A 782 -0.40 13.27 -15.78
C ARG A 782 0.43 12.68 -14.64
N ALA A 783 0.69 13.50 -13.63
CA ALA A 783 1.28 13.03 -12.40
C ALA A 783 0.82 13.88 -11.20
N VAL A 784 0.66 13.22 -10.05
CA VAL A 784 0.65 13.87 -8.74
C VAL A 784 1.93 13.43 -8.04
N LYS A 785 2.89 14.34 -7.93
CA LYS A 785 4.25 14.04 -7.45
C LYS A 785 4.23 13.48 -6.02
N SER A 786 3.41 14.03 -5.14
CA SER A 786 3.34 13.59 -3.74
C SER A 786 2.01 14.03 -3.11
N GLN A 787 1.33 13.10 -2.43
CA GLN A 787 0.18 13.39 -1.58
C GLN A 787 0.09 12.41 -0.40
N PRO A 788 -0.48 12.82 0.75
CA PRO A 788 -0.70 11.92 1.87
C PRO A 788 -1.73 10.85 1.52
N TRP A 789 -1.56 9.63 2.05
CA TRP A 789 -2.56 8.59 1.96
C TRP A 789 -3.83 8.99 2.72
N PRO A 790 -5.02 8.96 2.09
CA PRO A 790 -6.26 9.35 2.76
C PRO A 790 -6.59 8.43 3.95
N GLN A 791 -7.14 9.01 5.02
CA GLN A 791 -7.85 8.29 6.10
C GLN A 791 -7.02 7.34 7.01
N THR A 792 -5.68 7.29 6.92
CA THR A 792 -4.87 6.47 7.86
C THR A 792 -4.16 7.29 8.94
N LYS A 793 -4.04 6.71 10.15
CA LYS A 793 -3.18 7.24 11.24
C LYS A 793 -1.68 7.11 10.94
N GLN A 794 -1.31 6.53 9.79
CA GLN A 794 0.07 6.28 9.38
C GLN A 794 0.44 7.27 8.28
N SER A 795 1.61 7.91 8.40
CA SER A 795 2.12 8.91 7.45
C SER A 795 2.73 8.27 6.20
N VAL A 796 1.90 7.57 5.41
CA VAL A 796 2.30 7.07 4.08
C VAL A 796 2.04 8.16 3.04
N THR A 797 2.99 8.37 2.15
CA THR A 797 2.94 9.36 1.07
C THR A 797 3.08 8.65 -0.26
N VAL A 798 2.21 8.98 -1.21
CA VAL A 798 2.14 8.31 -2.51
C VAL A 798 2.25 9.31 -3.66
N SER A 799 2.67 8.80 -4.82
CA SER A 799 2.55 9.48 -6.10
C SER A 799 1.46 8.81 -6.93
N LEU A 800 0.78 9.59 -7.76
CA LEU A 800 -0.09 9.06 -8.80
C LEU A 800 0.56 9.31 -10.15
N VAL A 801 0.66 8.27 -10.98
CA VAL A 801 1.39 8.34 -12.24
C VAL A 801 0.52 7.78 -13.35
N TRP A 802 0.40 8.55 -14.44
CA TRP A 802 -0.27 8.12 -15.65
C TRP A 802 0.67 8.18 -16.85
N VAL A 803 0.84 7.03 -17.49
CA VAL A 803 1.74 6.82 -18.62
C VAL A 803 0.94 6.35 -19.82
N GLY A 804 1.27 6.85 -21.02
CA GLY A 804 0.61 6.41 -22.25
C GLY A 804 1.33 6.93 -23.49
N GLN A 805 0.92 6.43 -24.64
CA GLN A 805 1.24 7.07 -25.92
C GLN A 805 0.12 8.08 -26.20
N THR A 806 0.38 9.35 -25.92
CA THR A 806 -0.62 10.41 -26.07
C THR A 806 -0.21 11.44 -27.12
N GLU A 807 -1.19 12.22 -27.57
CA GLU A 807 -1.08 13.11 -28.73
C GLU A 807 -0.26 14.39 -28.43
N GLU A 808 0.10 15.15 -29.47
CA GLU A 808 1.09 16.26 -29.40
C GLU A 808 0.72 17.44 -28.49
N ASP A 809 -0.56 17.62 -28.12
CA ASP A 809 -1.06 18.80 -27.38
C ASP A 809 -1.17 18.61 -25.85
N GLU A 810 -0.80 17.44 -25.29
CA GLU A 810 -0.86 17.19 -23.84
C GLU A 810 0.39 17.69 -23.10
N VAL A 811 0.21 18.16 -21.86
CA VAL A 811 1.34 18.52 -20.99
C VAL A 811 2.04 17.26 -20.51
N PHE A 812 3.34 17.17 -20.79
CA PHE A 812 4.16 16.03 -20.38
C PHE A 812 4.89 16.29 -19.07
N TYR A 813 5.19 15.23 -18.34
CA TYR A 813 5.99 15.28 -17.12
C TYR A 813 7.32 14.57 -17.35
N THR A 814 8.35 15.06 -16.68
CA THR A 814 9.66 14.39 -16.62
C THR A 814 9.59 13.14 -15.73
N SER A 815 10.65 12.33 -15.70
CA SER A 815 10.72 11.14 -14.83
C SER A 815 10.74 11.50 -13.33
N SER A 816 11.02 12.75 -12.98
CA SER A 816 10.87 13.27 -11.61
C SER A 816 9.45 13.76 -11.31
N LEU A 817 8.51 13.57 -12.24
CA LEU A 817 7.11 14.01 -12.15
C LEU A 817 6.94 15.53 -12.06
N ASP A 818 7.94 16.27 -12.52
CA ASP A 818 7.92 17.71 -12.66
C ASP A 818 7.58 18.11 -14.09
N LEU A 819 7.06 19.33 -14.28
CA LEU A 819 6.80 19.88 -15.62
C LEU A 819 8.10 19.99 -16.44
N PRO A 820 8.02 19.95 -17.78
CA PRO A 820 9.19 20.05 -18.63
C PRO A 820 9.79 21.45 -18.51
N SER A 821 11.10 21.49 -18.34
CA SER A 821 11.90 22.71 -18.27
C SER A 821 12.54 22.98 -19.65
N ARG A 822 12.99 24.21 -19.91
CA ARG A 822 13.73 24.55 -21.14
C ARG A 822 14.99 23.70 -21.31
N VAL A 823 15.53 23.17 -20.20
CA VAL A 823 16.83 22.51 -20.12
C VAL A 823 16.67 21.17 -19.43
N SER A 824 16.95 20.09 -20.16
CA SER A 824 16.85 18.72 -19.65
C SER A 824 18.23 18.12 -19.36
N GLY A 825 18.33 17.30 -18.31
CA GLY A 825 19.54 16.55 -17.97
C GLY A 825 19.81 16.52 -16.47
N ASP A 826 20.67 15.60 -16.05
CA ASP A 826 21.13 15.53 -14.66
C ASP A 826 22.13 16.66 -14.36
N ALA A 827 22.16 17.12 -13.12
CA ALA A 827 23.16 18.06 -12.66
C ALA A 827 24.50 17.35 -12.44
N HIS A 828 25.59 17.93 -12.93
CA HIS A 828 26.94 17.38 -12.79
C HIS A 828 27.66 17.92 -11.55
N ARG A 829 28.47 17.09 -10.90
CA ARG A 829 29.31 17.55 -9.79
C ARG A 829 30.44 18.44 -10.30
N LEU A 830 30.59 19.60 -9.69
CA LEU A 830 31.61 20.58 -10.02
C LEU A 830 32.83 20.38 -9.12
N ALA A 831 34.01 20.25 -9.74
CA ALA A 831 35.28 20.10 -9.04
C ALA A 831 35.55 21.29 -8.11
N ALA A 832 35.09 22.49 -8.48
CA ALA A 832 35.16 23.69 -7.65
C ALA A 832 34.52 23.53 -6.26
N ASN A 833 33.46 22.73 -6.13
CA ASN A 833 32.72 22.56 -4.87
C ASN A 833 33.25 21.41 -4.00
N ALA A 834 34.16 20.60 -4.54
CA ALA A 834 34.62 19.38 -3.87
C ALA A 834 35.38 19.69 -2.57
N GLY A 835 35.02 19.02 -1.48
CA GLY A 835 35.69 19.16 -0.18
C GLY A 835 35.30 20.42 0.62
N GLN A 836 34.23 21.11 0.23
CA GLN A 836 33.68 22.24 0.99
C GLN A 836 32.49 21.85 1.88
N SER A 837 31.82 20.72 1.58
CA SER A 837 30.67 20.22 2.32
C SER A 837 30.88 18.77 2.76
N PHE A 838 30.46 18.42 3.98
CA PHE A 838 30.64 17.09 4.55
C PHE A 838 29.40 16.64 5.33
N ILE A 839 29.14 15.33 5.34
CA ILE A 839 28.19 14.71 6.28
C ILE A 839 28.95 14.41 7.58
N GLY A 840 28.31 14.61 8.74
CA GLY A 840 28.91 14.25 10.03
C GLY A 840 29.22 12.75 10.21
N SER A 841 29.58 12.38 11.43
CA SER A 841 30.09 11.05 11.77
C SER A 841 28.97 10.00 11.84
N TYR A 842 29.18 8.84 11.21
CA TYR A 842 28.29 7.68 11.34
C TYR A 842 28.70 6.85 12.55
N VAL A 843 27.98 7.01 13.66
CA VAL A 843 28.29 6.35 14.94
C VAL A 843 27.85 4.87 14.94
N LEU A 844 26.55 4.61 14.73
CA LEU A 844 25.90 3.29 14.80
C LEU A 844 26.18 2.52 16.11
N GLY A 845 25.40 2.84 17.14
CA GLY A 845 25.43 2.24 18.48
C GLY A 845 25.07 3.27 19.55
N THR A 846 23.94 3.11 20.25
CA THR A 846 23.48 4.06 21.27
C THR A 846 24.40 4.10 22.49
N GLY A 847 25.16 3.04 22.76
CA GLY A 847 26.13 2.97 23.84
C GLY A 847 27.36 3.89 23.75
N PHE A 848 27.47 4.71 22.70
CA PHE A 848 28.44 5.82 22.65
C PHE A 848 27.89 7.13 23.23
N LEU A 849 26.57 7.25 23.33
CA LEU A 849 25.88 8.48 23.74
C LEU A 849 25.78 8.52 25.27
N LEU A 850 25.96 9.71 25.82
CA LEU A 850 25.86 10.00 27.24
C LEU A 850 24.95 11.20 27.45
N ASP A 851 24.28 11.23 28.60
CA ASP A 851 23.60 12.43 29.05
C ASP A 851 24.63 13.48 29.53
N PRO A 852 24.33 14.80 29.42
CA PRO A 852 25.28 15.85 29.83
C PRO A 852 25.75 15.74 31.28
N THR A 853 24.90 15.26 32.19
CA THR A 853 25.25 15.04 33.60
C THR A 853 26.24 13.89 33.76
N GLU A 854 26.04 12.79 33.06
CA GLU A 854 26.93 11.62 33.08
C GLU A 854 28.31 11.98 32.50
N ALA A 855 28.35 12.74 31.41
CA ALA A 855 29.60 13.24 30.86
C ALA A 855 30.35 14.15 31.85
N ALA A 856 29.65 15.04 32.55
CA ALA A 856 30.25 15.90 33.57
C ALA A 856 30.84 15.09 34.73
N GLU A 857 30.10 14.08 35.23
CA GLU A 857 30.57 13.18 36.29
C GLU A 857 31.83 12.40 35.88
N LEU A 858 31.90 11.95 34.63
CA LEU A 858 33.08 11.26 34.09
C LEU A 858 34.30 12.18 33.97
N ILE A 859 34.10 13.44 33.59
CA ILE A 859 35.18 14.46 33.52
C ILE A 859 35.64 14.87 34.93
N ASP A 860 34.74 14.90 35.91
CA ASP A 860 35.09 15.18 37.29
C ASP A 860 35.85 14.02 37.95
N ARG A 861 35.54 12.77 37.56
CA ARG A 861 36.27 11.59 38.01
C ARG A 861 37.71 11.53 37.47
N ASP A 862 37.89 11.78 36.17
CA ASP A 862 39.21 11.89 35.55
C ASP A 862 39.18 13.00 34.51
N LYS A 863 39.93 14.08 34.74
CA LYS A 863 39.98 15.24 33.85
C LYS A 863 40.46 14.88 32.44
N ARG A 864 41.23 13.79 32.28
CA ARG A 864 41.64 13.28 30.97
C ARG A 864 40.45 12.81 30.13
N ASN A 865 39.33 12.40 30.73
CA ASN A 865 38.15 11.98 29.96
C ASN A 865 37.62 13.09 29.04
N SER A 866 37.94 14.37 29.30
CA SER A 866 37.65 15.48 28.37
C SER A 866 38.33 15.35 27.00
N ASP A 867 39.39 14.54 26.86
CA ASP A 867 40.06 14.27 25.58
C ASP A 867 39.21 13.38 24.64
N VAL A 868 38.26 12.62 25.21
CA VAL A 868 37.44 11.62 24.49
C VAL A 868 35.93 11.89 24.60
N LEU A 869 35.53 12.87 25.42
CA LEU A 869 34.14 13.27 25.61
C LEU A 869 33.88 14.60 24.90
N PHE A 870 32.92 14.59 23.98
CA PHE A 870 32.58 15.77 23.18
C PHE A 870 31.07 16.01 23.19
N PRO A 871 30.62 17.28 23.10
CA PRO A 871 29.24 17.57 22.76
C PRO A 871 28.87 16.93 21.41
N TYR A 872 27.66 16.37 21.33
CA TYR A 872 27.16 15.67 20.15
C TYR A 872 25.93 16.36 19.58
N VAL A 873 26.10 17.02 18.43
CA VAL A 873 25.04 17.79 17.77
C VAL A 873 24.32 16.90 16.76
N VAL A 874 23.00 16.80 16.90
CA VAL A 874 22.11 16.12 15.94
C VAL A 874 21.25 17.10 15.17
N GLY A 875 20.63 16.66 14.06
CA GLY A 875 19.76 17.52 13.26
C GLY A 875 18.56 18.09 14.03
N GLU A 876 18.04 17.35 15.02
CA GLU A 876 16.96 17.83 15.89
C GLU A 876 17.40 19.02 16.77
N ASP A 877 18.65 19.04 17.24
CA ASP A 877 19.18 20.13 18.06
C ASP A 877 19.17 21.44 17.27
N LEU A 878 19.58 21.40 15.99
CA LEU A 878 19.59 22.56 15.10
C LEU A 878 18.19 23.10 14.81
N ASN A 879 17.19 22.21 14.71
CA ASN A 879 15.84 22.55 14.26
C ASN A 879 14.89 22.94 15.40
N SER A 880 15.06 22.34 16.58
CA SER A 880 14.08 22.41 17.67
C SER A 880 14.50 23.32 18.81
N ARG A 881 15.81 23.48 19.06
CA ARG A 881 16.31 24.30 20.16
C ARG A 881 16.56 25.74 19.69
N ALA A 882 16.20 26.71 20.52
CA ALA A 882 16.44 28.13 20.25
C ALA A 882 17.94 28.48 20.22
N ASP A 883 18.74 27.78 21.02
CA ASP A 883 20.18 27.99 21.14
C ASP A 883 21.03 27.13 20.18
N CYS A 884 20.43 26.16 19.50
CA CYS A 884 21.09 25.17 18.63
C CYS A 884 22.23 24.39 19.32
N SER A 885 22.23 24.30 20.66
CA SER A 885 23.26 23.58 21.42
C SER A 885 23.04 22.07 21.39
N ALA A 886 24.12 21.30 21.54
CA ALA A 886 24.05 19.84 21.65
C ALA A 886 23.18 19.42 22.85
N SER A 887 22.21 18.53 22.64
CA SER A 887 21.42 17.95 23.74
C SER A 887 22.12 16.80 24.47
N ARG A 888 23.17 16.24 23.86
CA ARG A 888 23.84 15.02 24.31
C ARG A 888 25.36 15.14 24.20
N TRP A 889 26.05 14.22 24.86
CA TRP A 889 27.49 14.03 24.74
C TRP A 889 27.82 12.67 24.11
N ILE A 890 29.02 12.52 23.59
CA ILE A 890 29.47 11.28 22.94
C ILE A 890 30.91 10.93 23.32
N ILE A 891 31.15 9.63 23.48
CA ILE A 891 32.50 9.06 23.60
C ILE A 891 33.08 8.87 22.20
N ASN A 892 34.18 9.57 21.89
CA ASN A 892 34.86 9.52 20.60
C ASN A 892 36.36 9.27 20.74
N PHE A 893 36.77 8.01 20.58
CA PHE A 893 38.18 7.60 20.54
C PHE A 893 38.88 7.90 19.19
N ARG A 894 38.25 8.67 18.29
CA ARG A 894 38.80 9.02 16.97
C ARG A 894 39.19 7.76 16.17
N ASN A 895 40.39 7.75 15.60
CA ASN A 895 40.97 6.59 14.90
C ASN A 895 41.98 5.80 15.75
N TRP A 896 41.97 5.98 17.07
CA TRP A 896 42.93 5.34 17.97
C TRP A 896 42.82 3.82 17.93
N ASP A 897 43.95 3.13 18.09
CA ASP A 897 43.98 1.69 18.27
C ASP A 897 43.37 1.29 19.62
N LYS A 898 43.12 -0.01 19.80
CA LYS A 898 42.49 -0.51 21.02
C LYS A 898 43.34 -0.21 22.27
N PRO A 899 44.67 -0.44 22.27
CA PRO A 899 45.51 -0.10 23.42
C PRO A 899 45.40 1.36 23.84
N GLN A 900 45.42 2.28 22.88
CA GLN A 900 45.29 3.72 23.17
C GLN A 900 43.88 4.08 23.66
N ALA A 901 42.80 3.55 23.07
CA ALA A 901 41.45 3.79 23.57
C ALA A 901 41.26 3.24 25.01
N ALA A 902 41.90 2.11 25.33
CA ALA A 902 41.83 1.48 26.64
C ALA A 902 42.57 2.25 27.75
N THR A 903 43.35 3.30 27.44
CA THR A 903 43.95 4.17 28.48
C THR A 903 42.94 5.06 29.18
N TYR A 904 41.69 5.11 28.69
CA TYR A 904 40.55 5.83 29.27
C TYR A 904 39.53 4.82 29.85
N PRO A 905 39.80 4.22 31.03
CA PRO A 905 39.10 3.03 31.50
C PRO A 905 37.60 3.25 31.73
N ASP A 906 37.19 4.41 32.27
CA ASP A 906 35.78 4.70 32.52
C ASP A 906 34.98 4.72 31.21
N CYS A 907 35.43 5.50 30.22
CA CYS A 907 34.77 5.62 28.92
C CYS A 907 34.83 4.32 28.11
N PHE A 908 35.97 3.61 28.14
CA PHE A 908 36.16 2.37 27.38
C PHE A 908 35.26 1.24 27.89
N THR A 909 35.06 1.15 29.21
CA THR A 909 34.20 0.14 29.85
C THR A 909 32.73 0.32 29.44
N ILE A 910 32.25 1.56 29.33
CA ILE A 910 30.89 1.86 28.86
C ILE A 910 30.70 1.32 27.43
N VAL A 911 31.60 1.67 26.52
CA VAL A 911 31.53 1.20 25.12
C VAL A 911 31.68 -0.33 25.02
N GLU A 912 32.52 -0.94 25.87
CA GLU A 912 32.66 -2.40 25.91
C GLU A 912 31.37 -3.10 26.37
N ARG A 913 30.68 -2.55 27.38
CA ARG A 913 29.45 -3.13 27.91
C ARG A 913 28.27 -2.95 26.94
N GLU A 914 28.12 -1.75 26.39
CA GLU A 914 26.91 -1.37 25.65
C GLU A 914 27.00 -1.60 24.13
N VAL A 915 28.19 -1.44 23.53
CA VAL A 915 28.34 -1.47 22.06
C VAL A 915 28.84 -2.82 21.53
N LYS A 916 29.78 -3.46 22.24
CA LYS A 916 30.43 -4.71 21.79
C LYS A 916 29.43 -5.87 21.59
N PRO A 917 28.47 -6.15 22.50
CA PRO A 917 27.52 -7.25 22.31
C PRO A 917 26.65 -7.06 21.06
N PHE A 918 26.14 -5.84 20.86
CA PHE A 918 25.33 -5.48 19.69
C PHE A 918 26.13 -5.63 18.38
N ARG A 919 27.38 -5.19 18.36
CA ARG A 919 28.21 -5.26 17.15
C ARG A 919 28.70 -6.66 16.83
N ALA A 920 28.83 -7.56 17.80
CA ALA A 920 29.27 -8.94 17.56
C ALA A 920 28.35 -9.70 16.58
N LEU A 921 27.06 -9.36 16.55
CA LEU A 921 26.04 -9.94 15.66
C LEU A 921 26.02 -9.32 14.25
N ASN A 922 26.82 -8.29 13.98
CA ASN A 922 26.78 -7.57 12.70
C ASN A 922 27.48 -8.36 11.59
N ALA A 923 26.90 -8.42 10.38
CA ALA A 923 27.51 -9.11 9.24
C ALA A 923 28.82 -8.48 8.75
N ASN A 924 29.06 -7.19 9.02
CA ASN A 924 30.28 -6.49 8.60
C ASN A 924 31.46 -6.78 9.55
N LYS A 925 32.52 -7.42 9.03
CA LYS A 925 33.74 -7.79 9.78
C LYS A 925 34.40 -6.61 10.48
N GLN A 926 34.54 -5.47 9.81
CA GLN A 926 35.19 -4.28 10.36
C GLN A 926 34.43 -3.75 11.59
N ARG A 927 33.10 -3.76 11.56
CA ARG A 927 32.27 -3.31 12.70
C ARG A 927 32.36 -4.25 13.90
N ARG A 928 32.50 -5.57 13.66
CA ARG A 928 32.72 -6.57 14.72
C ARG A 928 34.07 -6.40 15.39
N GLU A 929 35.12 -6.23 14.59
CA GLU A 929 36.51 -6.22 15.07
C GLU A 929 36.92 -4.86 15.68
N ALA A 930 36.45 -3.75 15.12
CA ALA A 930 36.72 -2.39 15.61
C ALA A 930 35.50 -1.78 16.31
N TRP A 931 34.91 -2.52 17.26
CA TRP A 931 33.65 -2.15 17.91
C TRP A 931 33.71 -0.83 18.70
N TRP A 932 34.89 -0.42 19.17
CA TRP A 932 35.09 0.84 19.92
C TRP A 932 35.20 2.08 19.03
N ARG A 933 35.26 1.94 17.70
CA ARG A 933 35.35 3.06 16.75
C ARG A 933 33.99 3.36 16.12
N PHE A 934 33.78 4.59 15.68
CA PHE A 934 32.62 4.92 14.84
C PHE A 934 32.67 4.15 13.52
N THR A 935 31.50 3.89 12.94
CA THR A 935 31.40 3.22 11.63
C THR A 935 32.07 4.04 10.54
N ARG A 936 31.89 5.37 10.57
CA ARG A 936 32.66 6.33 9.78
C ARG A 936 32.89 7.59 10.62
N PRO A 937 34.12 7.84 11.11
CA PRO A 937 34.42 8.99 11.96
C PRO A 937 34.60 10.31 11.20
N THR A 938 34.52 10.28 9.86
CA THR A 938 34.56 11.46 8.98
C THR A 938 35.75 12.40 9.28
N THR A 939 36.94 11.84 9.39
CA THR A 939 38.15 12.60 9.76
C THR A 939 38.49 13.72 8.79
N GLU A 940 38.07 13.61 7.53
CA GLU A 940 38.19 14.64 6.52
C GLU A 940 37.51 15.95 6.92
N LEU A 941 36.31 15.89 7.51
CA LEU A 941 35.57 17.06 7.98
C LEU A 941 36.36 17.77 9.08
N TYR A 942 36.72 17.03 10.14
CA TYR A 942 37.35 17.61 11.32
C TYR A 942 38.72 18.24 11.03
N ARG A 943 39.46 17.70 10.06
CA ARG A 943 40.73 18.30 9.59
C ARG A 943 40.54 19.65 8.89
N VAL A 944 39.48 19.78 8.10
CA VAL A 944 39.25 21.01 7.32
C VAL A 944 38.71 22.13 8.23
N VAL A 945 37.91 21.78 9.24
CA VAL A 945 37.29 22.78 10.13
C VAL A 945 38.13 23.10 11.37
N GLU A 946 39.25 22.44 11.59
CA GLU A 946 40.12 22.63 12.77
C GLU A 946 40.65 24.07 12.89
N ALA A 947 40.85 24.76 11.77
CA ALA A 947 41.34 26.14 11.73
C ALA A 947 40.23 27.20 11.82
N LEU A 948 38.97 26.80 11.94
CA LEU A 948 37.81 27.70 12.01
C LEU A 948 37.22 27.70 13.42
N ASP A 949 36.78 28.85 13.92
CA ASP A 949 36.09 28.93 15.22
C ASP A 949 34.61 28.51 15.14
N ARG A 950 34.02 28.67 13.96
CA ARG A 950 32.62 28.33 13.66
C ARG A 950 32.49 27.80 12.25
N VAL A 951 31.48 26.98 12.03
CA VAL A 951 31.10 26.45 10.72
C VAL A 951 29.61 26.54 10.52
N LEU A 952 29.20 26.49 9.26
CA LEU A 952 27.80 26.50 8.91
C LEU A 952 27.28 25.05 8.86
N ALA A 953 26.14 24.79 9.49
CA ALA A 953 25.54 23.47 9.55
C ALA A 953 24.06 23.50 9.20
N ILE A 954 23.58 22.43 8.56
CA ILE A 954 22.18 22.19 8.21
C ILE A 954 21.78 20.80 8.67
N ALA A 955 20.56 20.67 9.20
CA ALA A 955 19.97 19.36 9.49
C ALA A 955 19.70 18.61 8.19
N ARG A 956 20.21 17.38 8.09
CA ARG A 956 20.13 16.56 6.88
C ARG A 956 18.70 16.21 6.49
N VAL A 957 17.79 16.08 7.45
CA VAL A 957 16.35 15.90 7.22
C VAL A 957 15.65 17.08 7.90
N SER A 958 15.01 17.93 7.11
CA SER A 958 14.33 19.13 7.63
C SER A 958 13.29 19.64 6.65
N ALA A 959 12.11 19.99 7.16
CA ALA A 959 11.10 20.70 6.38
C ALA A 959 11.55 22.12 6.00
N THR A 960 12.46 22.74 6.75
CA THR A 960 12.89 24.13 6.52
C THR A 960 14.21 24.21 5.77
N GLY A 961 15.12 23.26 5.98
CA GLY A 961 16.39 23.17 5.26
C GLY A 961 17.33 24.37 5.48
N LEU A 962 17.24 25.04 6.64
CA LEU A 962 17.97 26.28 6.89
C LEU A 962 19.33 26.04 7.55
N PRO A 963 20.37 26.76 7.10
CA PRO A 963 21.68 26.71 7.72
C PRO A 963 21.77 27.59 8.98
N VAL A 964 22.57 27.15 9.95
CA VAL A 964 22.91 27.86 11.19
C VAL A 964 24.39 27.78 11.52
N TRP A 965 24.91 28.81 12.18
CA TRP A 965 26.27 28.82 12.71
C TRP A 965 26.37 27.89 13.93
N VAL A 966 27.37 27.02 13.93
CA VAL A 966 27.71 26.14 15.05
C VAL A 966 29.20 26.26 15.40
N PRO A 967 29.59 26.22 16.68
CA PRO A 967 30.99 26.19 17.10
C PRO A 967 31.71 24.92 16.61
N THR A 968 32.99 25.04 16.26
CA THR A 968 33.86 23.88 16.00
C THR A 968 34.28 23.19 17.31
N GLY A 969 34.91 22.02 17.22
CA GLY A 969 35.32 21.22 18.39
C GLY A 969 34.25 20.26 18.94
N GLN A 970 33.04 20.28 18.39
CA GLN A 970 31.96 19.33 18.71
C GLN A 970 31.91 18.18 17.70
N VAL A 971 31.31 17.04 18.08
CA VAL A 971 31.07 15.93 17.15
C VAL A 971 29.70 16.11 16.49
N MET A 972 29.69 16.15 15.16
CA MET A 972 28.47 16.31 14.36
C MET A 972 27.94 14.93 13.94
N SER A 973 26.63 14.68 14.10
CA SER A 973 25.96 13.45 13.65
C SER A 973 25.90 13.34 12.12
N GLU A 974 25.73 12.13 11.59
CA GLU A 974 25.39 11.86 10.20
C GLU A 974 24.05 12.48 9.73
N GLN A 975 23.25 12.97 10.67
CA GLN A 975 22.05 13.79 10.43
C GLN A 975 22.35 15.28 10.31
N VAL A 976 23.62 15.69 10.29
CA VAL A 976 24.07 17.07 10.10
C VAL A 976 25.01 17.12 8.89
N VAL A 977 24.80 18.12 8.04
CA VAL A 977 25.70 18.48 6.95
C VAL A 977 26.43 19.76 7.36
N VAL A 978 27.75 19.77 7.18
CA VAL A 978 28.63 20.87 7.58
C VAL A 978 29.30 21.45 6.35
N PHE A 979 29.27 22.78 6.23
CA PHE A 979 30.01 23.53 5.22
C PHE A 979 31.23 24.17 5.87
N ALA A 980 32.41 23.89 5.32
CA ALA A 980 33.70 24.34 5.84
C ALA A 980 34.00 25.79 5.43
N THR A 981 33.28 26.73 6.06
CA THR A 981 33.39 28.18 5.83
C THR A 981 33.01 28.94 7.10
N ASP A 982 33.57 30.13 7.28
CA ASP A 982 33.25 31.11 8.31
C ASP A 982 32.66 32.43 7.76
N ARG A 983 32.64 32.60 6.43
CA ARG A 983 32.04 33.75 5.72
C ARG A 983 30.51 33.79 5.77
N ASP A 984 29.96 34.95 6.09
CA ASP A 984 28.52 35.21 6.13
C ASP A 984 27.85 35.21 4.74
N ALA A 985 28.60 35.45 3.65
CA ALA A 985 28.05 35.31 2.30
C ALA A 985 27.56 33.88 1.99
N HIS A 986 28.17 32.84 2.58
CA HIS A 986 27.68 31.47 2.42
C HIS A 986 26.38 31.23 3.19
N LEU A 987 26.17 31.90 4.34
CA LEU A 987 24.89 31.85 5.04
C LEU A 987 23.78 32.45 4.17
N THR A 988 24.05 33.56 3.49
CA THR A 988 23.12 34.18 2.52
C THR A 988 22.82 33.23 1.37
N LEU A 989 23.86 32.69 0.72
CA LEU A 989 23.71 31.77 -0.41
C LEU A 989 22.86 30.56 -0.05
N LEU A 990 23.20 29.89 1.06
CA LEU A 990 22.56 28.64 1.48
C LEU A 990 21.18 28.85 2.10
N SER A 991 20.84 30.07 2.53
CA SER A 991 19.49 30.43 2.98
C SER A 991 18.57 30.88 1.86
N SER A 992 19.08 31.09 0.64
CA SER A 992 18.28 31.57 -0.49
C SER A 992 17.32 30.52 -1.03
N ASN A 993 16.17 30.98 -1.54
CA ASN A 993 15.24 30.17 -2.29
C ASN A 993 15.87 29.60 -3.58
N LEU A 994 16.90 30.25 -4.15
CA LEU A 994 17.61 29.74 -5.34
C LEU A 994 18.33 28.43 -5.00
N HIS A 995 19.10 28.41 -3.91
CA HIS A 995 19.75 27.20 -3.43
C HIS A 995 18.71 26.18 -2.93
N PHE A 996 17.73 26.63 -2.15
CA PHE A 996 16.67 25.76 -1.63
C PHE A 996 15.93 25.01 -2.74
N THR A 997 15.48 25.72 -3.78
CA THR A 997 14.78 25.15 -4.93
C THR A 997 15.68 24.18 -5.70
N TRP A 998 16.98 24.49 -5.84
CA TRP A 998 17.94 23.60 -6.50
C TRP A 998 18.06 22.25 -5.82
N TRP A 999 18.40 22.20 -4.53
CA TRP A 999 18.64 20.92 -3.87
C TRP A 999 17.34 20.16 -3.58
N THR A 1000 16.21 20.85 -3.44
CA THR A 1000 14.89 20.21 -3.28
C THR A 1000 14.31 19.68 -4.58
N THR A 1001 14.74 20.18 -5.75
CA THR A 1001 14.23 19.73 -7.06
C THR A 1001 15.22 18.84 -7.82
N LYS A 1002 16.49 19.24 -7.92
CA LYS A 1002 17.53 18.50 -8.67
C LYS A 1002 18.33 17.52 -7.83
N GLY A 1003 18.43 17.75 -6.52
CA GLY A 1003 19.14 16.89 -5.55
C GLY A 1003 18.23 15.99 -4.71
N GLU A 1004 16.98 15.79 -5.14
CA GLU A 1004 15.89 15.33 -4.26
C GLU A 1004 16.06 13.89 -3.76
N SER A 1005 16.15 13.77 -2.43
CA SER A 1005 15.81 12.58 -1.66
C SER A 1005 14.87 13.04 -0.55
N THR A 1006 13.82 12.28 -0.26
CA THR A 1006 12.91 12.59 0.85
C THR A 1006 12.99 11.50 1.92
N MET A 1007 12.66 11.84 3.16
CA MET A 1007 12.33 10.86 4.18
C MET A 1007 10.91 11.15 4.65
N ARG A 1008 9.95 10.33 4.21
CA ARG A 1008 8.51 10.63 4.30
C ARG A 1008 8.19 11.90 3.49
N ASN A 1009 7.77 12.98 4.15
CA ASN A 1009 7.52 14.29 3.53
C ASN A 1009 8.67 15.28 3.70
N ASP A 1010 9.63 15.00 4.58
CA ASP A 1010 10.70 15.93 4.87
C ASP A 1010 11.81 15.81 3.81
N ALA A 1011 12.24 16.96 3.30
CA ALA A 1011 13.33 17.02 2.35
C ALA A 1011 14.64 16.60 3.01
N ARG A 1012 15.42 15.76 2.32
CA ARG A 1012 16.72 15.28 2.78
C ARG A 1012 17.84 15.92 1.98
N TYR A 1013 18.65 16.73 2.65
CA TYR A 1013 19.81 17.36 2.05
C TYR A 1013 20.93 16.34 1.82
N THR A 1014 21.32 16.15 0.56
CA THR A 1014 22.46 15.32 0.19
C THR A 1014 23.55 16.21 -0.42
N PRO A 1015 24.71 16.39 0.24
CA PRO A 1015 25.74 17.31 -0.22
C PRO A 1015 26.21 17.03 -1.66
N SER A 1016 26.30 15.75 -2.02
CA SER A 1016 26.78 15.33 -3.34
C SER A 1016 25.84 15.65 -4.49
N ASP A 1017 24.57 15.87 -4.20
CA ASP A 1017 23.51 16.05 -5.21
C ASP A 1017 22.93 17.48 -5.13
N GLY A 1018 23.06 18.15 -3.99
CA GLY A 1018 22.71 19.55 -3.77
C GLY A 1018 23.91 20.51 -3.89
N PHE A 1019 24.84 20.49 -2.92
CA PHE A 1019 25.94 21.47 -2.87
C PHE A 1019 27.01 21.23 -3.94
N GLU A 1020 27.45 19.98 -4.11
CA GLU A 1020 28.53 19.65 -5.07
C GLU A 1020 28.13 19.86 -6.53
N THR A 1021 26.82 19.94 -6.82
CA THR A 1021 26.28 20.21 -8.15
C THR A 1021 25.86 21.68 -8.33
N PHE A 1022 25.71 22.45 -7.26
CA PHE A 1022 25.21 23.82 -7.34
C PHE A 1022 26.25 24.77 -7.96
N PRO A 1023 25.96 25.46 -9.07
CA PRO A 1023 26.90 26.39 -9.69
C PRO A 1023 26.97 27.69 -8.89
N GLN A 1024 27.86 27.76 -7.90
CA GLN A 1024 27.96 28.91 -6.98
C GLN A 1024 28.25 30.25 -7.70
N PRO A 1025 27.61 31.37 -7.36
CA PRO A 1025 27.96 32.68 -7.89
C PRO A 1025 29.26 33.20 -7.23
N GLU A 1026 29.81 34.30 -7.74
CA GLU A 1026 30.86 35.00 -7.01
C GLU A 1026 30.29 35.65 -5.73
N LEU A 1027 30.88 35.34 -4.58
CA LEU A 1027 30.39 35.82 -3.29
C LEU A 1027 30.72 37.31 -3.07
N THR A 1028 29.69 38.14 -2.95
CA THR A 1028 29.84 39.61 -2.86
C THR A 1028 29.85 40.15 -1.42
N PRO A 1029 30.46 41.33 -1.16
CA PRO A 1029 30.38 41.99 0.15
C PRO A 1029 28.95 42.38 0.58
N ARG A 1030 28.01 42.51 -0.37
CA ARG A 1030 26.59 42.71 -0.06
C ARG A 1030 26.02 41.46 0.62
N MET A 1031 26.35 40.27 0.11
CA MET A 1031 25.90 39.01 0.69
C MET A 1031 26.45 38.79 2.11
N ASP A 1032 27.70 39.18 2.39
CA ASP A 1032 28.24 39.09 3.76
C ASP A 1032 27.42 39.93 4.75
N ARG A 1033 27.10 41.19 4.41
CA ARG A 1033 26.31 42.08 5.27
C ARG A 1033 24.89 41.54 5.53
N ILE A 1034 24.22 41.05 4.49
CA ILE A 1034 22.88 40.47 4.61
C ILE A 1034 22.91 39.20 5.44
N GLY A 1035 23.93 38.35 5.27
CA GLY A 1035 24.07 37.11 6.04
C GLY A 1035 24.28 37.40 7.53
N GLU A 1036 25.13 38.38 7.84
CA GLU A 1036 25.36 38.84 9.21
C GLU A 1036 24.06 39.38 9.83
N GLU A 1037 23.29 40.18 9.09
CA GLU A 1037 22.00 40.72 9.54
C GLU A 1037 20.95 39.63 9.74
N LEU A 1038 20.81 38.71 8.79
CA LEU A 1038 19.94 37.55 8.90
C LEU A 1038 20.30 36.73 10.14
N HIS A 1039 21.58 36.44 10.36
CA HIS A 1039 22.03 35.70 11.54
C HIS A 1039 21.63 36.42 12.82
N ARG A 1040 22.01 37.70 12.96
CA ARG A 1040 21.80 38.50 14.16
C ARG A 1040 20.32 38.61 14.50
N PHE A 1041 19.50 38.98 13.52
CA PHE A 1041 18.06 39.19 13.71
C PHE A 1041 17.33 37.88 14.00
N ARG A 1042 17.54 36.85 13.16
CA ARG A 1042 16.95 35.52 13.35
C ARG A 1042 17.32 34.92 14.70
N ARG A 1043 18.60 35.03 15.10
CA ARG A 1043 19.09 34.50 16.37
C ARG A 1043 18.46 35.23 17.56
N GLY A 1044 18.30 36.56 17.49
CA GLY A 1044 17.58 37.34 18.50
C GLY A 1044 16.16 36.82 18.70
N VAL A 1045 15.37 36.75 17.63
CA VAL A 1045 13.97 36.27 17.68
C VAL A 1045 13.87 34.83 18.23
N MET A 1046 14.79 33.94 17.82
CA MET A 1046 14.82 32.56 18.32
C MET A 1046 15.03 32.50 19.83
N LEU A 1047 16.00 33.26 20.35
CA LEU A 1047 16.34 33.28 21.78
C LEU A 1047 15.24 33.95 22.60
N ASP A 1048 14.76 35.11 22.16
CA ASP A 1048 13.77 35.91 22.89
C ASP A 1048 12.41 35.20 23.00
N ARG A 1049 12.01 34.45 21.97
CA ARG A 1049 10.74 33.70 21.94
C ARG A 1049 10.88 32.24 22.33
N HIS A 1050 12.09 31.76 22.63
CA HIS A 1050 12.39 30.35 22.87
C HIS A 1050 11.88 29.42 21.73
N LEU A 1051 12.06 29.84 20.49
CA LEU A 1051 11.65 29.10 19.30
C LEU A 1051 12.87 28.52 18.57
N GLY A 1052 12.85 27.21 18.31
CA GLY A 1052 13.73 26.59 17.32
C GLY A 1052 13.36 27.01 15.88
N LEU A 1053 14.25 26.75 14.92
CA LEU A 1053 14.07 27.10 13.51
C LEU A 1053 12.73 26.62 12.96
N THR A 1054 12.33 25.39 13.26
CA THR A 1054 11.10 24.80 12.71
C THR A 1054 9.87 25.61 13.11
N LYS A 1055 9.74 25.94 14.40
CA LYS A 1055 8.61 26.71 14.90
C LYS A 1055 8.63 28.14 14.37
N LEU A 1056 9.81 28.77 14.31
CA LEU A 1056 9.95 30.12 13.78
C LEU A 1056 9.53 30.20 12.31
N TYR A 1057 9.99 29.26 11.48
CA TYR A 1057 9.69 29.31 10.04
C TYR A 1057 8.29 28.83 9.67
N ASN A 1058 7.64 28.03 10.53
CA ASN A 1058 6.20 27.81 10.42
C ASN A 1058 5.42 29.13 10.56
N LEU A 1059 5.89 30.08 11.39
CA LEU A 1059 5.30 31.43 11.46
C LEU A 1059 5.62 32.25 10.22
N VAL A 1060 6.87 32.20 9.73
CA VAL A 1060 7.29 32.90 8.50
C VAL A 1060 6.42 32.48 7.30
N HIS A 1061 6.13 31.19 7.18
CA HIS A 1061 5.35 30.64 6.06
C HIS A 1061 3.83 30.74 6.22
N ASN A 1062 3.32 31.18 7.38
CA ASN A 1062 1.88 31.33 7.63
C ASN A 1062 1.36 32.73 7.24
N ASP A 1063 0.49 32.80 6.24
CA ASP A 1063 -0.06 34.07 5.73
C ASP A 1063 -1.01 34.78 6.70
N ALA A 1064 -1.60 34.05 7.65
CA ALA A 1064 -2.42 34.62 8.70
C ALA A 1064 -1.60 35.35 9.80
N VAL A 1065 -0.27 35.18 9.81
CA VAL A 1065 0.61 35.81 10.80
C VAL A 1065 1.10 37.17 10.30
N SER A 1066 0.69 38.24 10.99
CA SER A 1066 1.05 39.64 10.71
C SER A 1066 2.01 40.24 11.75
N ASP A 1067 2.79 39.40 12.44
CA ASP A 1067 3.75 39.82 13.46
C ASP A 1067 4.90 40.65 12.85
N PRO A 1068 5.26 41.82 13.42
CA PRO A 1068 6.31 42.68 12.85
C PRO A 1068 7.68 42.03 12.73
N GLU A 1069 8.08 41.18 13.69
CA GLU A 1069 9.36 40.47 13.64
C GLU A 1069 9.36 39.39 12.56
N VAL A 1070 8.22 38.72 12.37
CA VAL A 1070 8.03 37.75 11.29
C VAL A 1070 8.00 38.46 9.93
N GLY A 1071 7.38 39.64 9.85
CA GLY A 1071 7.41 40.51 8.67
C GLY A 1071 8.83 40.89 8.27
N ARG A 1072 9.66 41.33 9.23
CA ARG A 1072 11.07 41.65 8.97
C ARG A 1072 11.88 40.44 8.51
N LEU A 1073 11.59 39.24 9.02
CA LEU A 1073 12.23 38.01 8.52
C LEU A 1073 11.86 37.73 7.05
N ARG A 1074 10.61 37.98 6.63
CA ARG A 1074 10.18 37.82 5.23
C ARG A 1074 10.90 38.83 4.32
N GLU A 1075 11.04 40.07 4.77
CA GLU A 1075 11.83 41.10 4.07
C GLU A 1075 13.30 40.68 3.94
N LEU A 1076 13.94 40.23 5.02
CA LEU A 1076 15.33 39.77 4.98
C LEU A 1076 15.53 38.60 4.00
N HIS A 1077 14.58 37.66 3.91
CA HIS A 1077 14.65 36.60 2.90
C HIS A 1077 14.46 37.11 1.47
N THR A 1078 13.67 38.15 1.28
CA THR A 1078 13.55 38.85 0.00
C THR A 1078 14.89 39.48 -0.39
N GLU A 1079 15.54 40.18 0.55
CA GLU A 1079 16.86 40.78 0.36
C GLU A 1079 17.95 39.72 0.10
N VAL A 1080 17.88 38.57 0.77
CA VAL A 1080 18.76 37.41 0.53
C VAL A 1080 18.63 36.96 -0.92
N ASP A 1081 17.43 36.66 -1.39
CA ASP A 1081 17.21 36.14 -2.75
C ASP A 1081 17.62 37.14 -3.82
N GLU A 1082 17.26 38.42 -3.66
CA GLU A 1082 17.68 39.49 -4.57
C GLU A 1082 19.21 39.62 -4.64
N SER A 1083 19.90 39.50 -3.50
CA SER A 1083 21.36 39.61 -3.47
C SER A 1083 22.04 38.42 -4.16
N VAL A 1084 21.48 37.22 -4.05
CA VAL A 1084 21.99 36.02 -4.72
C VAL A 1084 21.69 36.09 -6.21
N ALA A 1085 20.47 36.47 -6.62
CA ALA A 1085 20.12 36.68 -8.03
C ALA A 1085 21.03 37.73 -8.70
N GLN A 1086 21.32 38.84 -8.00
CA GLN A 1086 22.27 39.84 -8.48
C GLN A 1086 23.70 39.30 -8.59
N ALA A 1087 24.14 38.44 -7.67
CA ALA A 1087 25.46 37.80 -7.74
C ALA A 1087 25.59 36.85 -8.95
N PHE A 1088 24.48 36.31 -9.46
CA PHE A 1088 24.39 35.60 -10.73
C PHE A 1088 24.27 36.51 -11.96
N GLY A 1089 24.06 37.81 -11.77
CA GLY A 1089 23.79 38.77 -12.83
C GLY A 1089 22.34 38.77 -13.34
N TRP A 1090 21.41 38.15 -12.62
CA TRP A 1090 19.99 38.05 -13.00
C TRP A 1090 19.18 39.23 -12.48
N THR A 1091 19.45 40.42 -13.01
CA THR A 1091 18.69 41.63 -12.67
C THR A 1091 17.40 41.80 -13.48
N ASP A 1092 17.19 40.94 -14.47
CA ASP A 1092 16.03 40.89 -15.35
C ASP A 1092 14.85 40.10 -14.76
N LEU A 1093 15.09 39.36 -13.68
CA LEU A 1093 14.16 38.40 -13.10
C LEU A 1093 13.38 39.03 -11.94
N ASP A 1094 12.08 39.25 -12.11
CA ASP A 1094 11.19 39.59 -11.00
C ASP A 1094 10.91 38.33 -10.18
N LEU A 1095 11.34 38.33 -8.92
CA LEU A 1095 11.32 37.16 -8.05
C LEU A 1095 9.90 36.81 -7.56
N GLY A 1096 8.97 37.78 -7.56
CA GLY A 1096 7.56 37.55 -7.24
C GLY A 1096 7.30 36.94 -5.87
N HIS A 1097 8.04 37.37 -4.84
CA HIS A 1097 7.92 36.86 -3.47
C HIS A 1097 6.48 36.94 -2.95
N GLY A 1098 5.97 35.83 -2.42
CA GLY A 1098 4.61 35.75 -1.90
C GLY A 1098 4.32 34.39 -1.30
N PHE A 1099 3.05 34.17 -0.95
CA PHE A 1099 2.59 32.87 -0.44
C PHE A 1099 2.13 31.98 -1.59
N HIS A 1100 2.91 30.93 -1.85
CA HIS A 1100 2.69 29.99 -2.95
C HIS A 1100 2.62 28.57 -2.40
N GLU A 1101 1.85 27.70 -3.06
CA GLU A 1101 1.82 26.28 -2.72
C GLU A 1101 3.12 25.59 -3.18
N THR A 1102 3.76 24.84 -2.28
CA THR A 1102 4.93 24.00 -2.59
C THR A 1102 4.69 22.56 -2.14
N ALA A 1103 5.60 21.64 -2.49
CA ALA A 1103 5.55 20.25 -2.04
C ALA A 1103 5.57 20.10 -0.50
N GLN A 1104 6.00 21.14 0.23
CA GLN A 1104 6.03 21.19 1.70
C GLN A 1104 4.87 22.01 2.29
N GLY A 1105 3.84 22.30 1.48
CA GLY A 1105 2.68 23.12 1.83
C GLY A 1105 2.80 24.58 1.37
N ARG A 1106 1.85 25.41 1.77
CA ARG A 1106 1.85 26.86 1.50
C ARG A 1106 3.02 27.54 2.19
N ARG A 1107 3.87 28.24 1.43
CA ARG A 1107 5.07 28.90 1.95
C ARG A 1107 5.28 30.29 1.36
N PHE A 1108 5.87 31.17 2.16
CA PHE A 1108 6.49 32.40 1.66
C PHE A 1108 7.75 32.06 0.84
N THR A 1109 7.70 32.19 -0.49
CA THR A 1109 8.76 31.81 -1.44
C THR A 1109 8.60 32.56 -2.79
N LEU A 1110 9.39 32.19 -3.79
CA LEU A 1110 9.34 32.73 -5.16
C LEU A 1110 8.08 32.26 -5.90
N ALA A 1111 7.62 33.03 -6.89
CA ALA A 1111 6.50 32.59 -7.73
C ALA A 1111 6.81 31.28 -8.49
N PRO A 1112 5.85 30.34 -8.69
CA PRO A 1112 6.13 29.04 -9.29
C PRO A 1112 6.80 29.09 -10.68
N ALA A 1113 6.36 30.02 -11.55
CA ALA A 1113 6.97 30.21 -12.86
C ALA A 1113 8.44 30.66 -12.77
N VAL A 1114 8.75 31.48 -11.76
CA VAL A 1114 10.10 31.98 -11.50
C VAL A 1114 11.00 30.88 -10.96
N GLN A 1115 10.48 29.98 -10.10
CA GLN A 1115 11.22 28.83 -9.62
C GLN A 1115 11.71 27.93 -10.77
N VAL A 1116 10.86 27.71 -11.79
CA VAL A 1116 11.22 26.96 -13.00
C VAL A 1116 12.34 27.67 -13.77
N GLU A 1117 12.20 28.98 -14.04
CA GLU A 1117 13.23 29.73 -14.78
C GLU A 1117 14.56 29.80 -14.00
N VAL A 1118 14.53 29.94 -12.67
CA VAL A 1118 15.73 29.88 -11.82
C VAL A 1118 16.43 28.52 -11.95
N LEU A 1119 15.67 27.42 -11.90
CA LEU A 1119 16.22 26.08 -12.07
C LEU A 1119 16.84 25.87 -13.45
N ASP A 1120 16.21 26.41 -14.49
CA ASP A 1120 16.70 26.34 -15.88
C ASP A 1120 18.04 27.04 -16.02
N ARG A 1121 18.14 28.28 -15.53
CA ARG A 1121 19.39 29.05 -15.55
C ARG A 1121 20.49 28.38 -14.72
N LEU A 1122 20.16 27.83 -13.56
CA LEU A 1122 21.13 27.09 -12.74
C LEU A 1122 21.61 25.83 -13.46
N LEU A 1123 20.72 25.08 -14.13
CA LEU A 1123 21.11 23.87 -14.84
C LEU A 1123 21.96 24.17 -16.08
N GLU A 1124 21.62 25.21 -16.85
CA GLU A 1124 22.45 25.72 -17.95
C GLU A 1124 23.85 26.07 -17.46
N LEU A 1125 23.95 26.81 -16.35
CA LEU A 1125 25.22 27.21 -15.78
C LEU A 1125 26.02 26.02 -15.23
N ASN A 1126 25.34 25.03 -14.65
CA ASN A 1126 25.97 23.78 -14.20
C ASN A 1126 26.60 23.02 -15.38
N HIS A 1127 25.84 22.81 -16.46
CA HIS A 1127 26.32 22.12 -17.66
C HIS A 1127 27.47 22.86 -18.33
N GLN A 1128 27.37 24.19 -18.43
CA GLN A 1128 28.45 25.03 -18.95
C GLN A 1128 29.73 24.87 -18.12
N ARG A 1129 29.66 25.06 -16.80
CA ARG A 1129 30.84 24.97 -15.93
C ARG A 1129 31.44 23.58 -15.91
N TYR A 1130 30.61 22.54 -15.92
CA TYR A 1130 31.10 21.17 -16.01
C TYR A 1130 31.86 20.92 -17.31
N ALA A 1131 31.34 21.41 -18.45
CA ALA A 1131 32.04 21.32 -19.73
C ALA A 1131 33.38 22.06 -19.71
N GLU A 1132 33.45 23.24 -19.08
CA GLU A 1132 34.69 24.00 -18.88
C GLU A 1132 35.69 23.24 -18.00
N GLU A 1133 35.25 22.64 -16.89
CA GLU A 1133 36.11 21.84 -16.01
C GLU A 1133 36.63 20.56 -16.70
N VAL A 1134 35.81 19.92 -17.54
CA VAL A 1134 36.20 18.77 -18.36
C VAL A 1134 37.24 19.19 -19.40
N ALA A 1135 37.03 20.32 -20.09
CA ALA A 1135 38.00 20.87 -21.04
C ALA A 1135 39.34 21.21 -20.36
N ASN A 1136 39.30 21.67 -19.10
CA ASN A 1136 40.47 21.94 -18.26
C ASN A 1136 41.09 20.70 -17.62
N GLY A 1137 40.54 19.49 -17.86
CA GLY A 1137 41.08 18.22 -17.38
C GLY A 1137 40.88 17.96 -15.87
N LEU A 1138 40.01 18.72 -15.19
CA LEU A 1138 39.78 18.59 -13.75
C LEU A 1138 39.02 17.30 -13.36
N HIS A 1139 38.42 16.62 -14.35
CA HIS A 1139 37.66 15.37 -14.19
C HIS A 1139 38.41 14.12 -14.68
N ALA A 1140 39.66 14.24 -15.13
CA ALA A 1140 40.46 13.10 -15.60
C ALA A 1140 40.93 12.21 -14.43
N LYS A 1141 40.58 10.93 -14.44
CA LYS A 1141 41.01 9.94 -13.43
C LYS A 1141 42.54 9.73 -13.53
N GLY A 1142 43.31 10.17 -12.52
CA GLY A 1142 44.69 9.71 -12.33
C GLY A 1142 45.76 10.65 -11.74
N ARG A 1143 45.47 11.90 -11.34
CA ARG A 1143 46.48 12.75 -10.67
C ARG A 1143 46.16 13.02 -9.19
N PRO A 1144 47.14 13.04 -8.28
CA PRO A 1144 46.92 13.36 -6.88
C PRO A 1144 46.48 14.83 -6.75
N LYS A 1145 45.44 15.06 -5.94
CA LYS A 1145 44.89 16.39 -5.63
C LYS A 1145 45.98 17.25 -4.98
N HIS A 1146 46.63 18.12 -5.74
CA HIS A 1146 47.52 19.13 -5.18
C HIS A 1146 46.67 20.26 -4.61
N ALA A 1147 46.85 20.54 -3.32
CA ALA A 1147 46.25 21.67 -2.63
C ALA A 1147 46.52 22.98 -3.39
N ALA A 1148 45.45 23.67 -3.80
CA ALA A 1148 45.54 25.03 -4.30
C ALA A 1148 45.96 25.93 -3.13
N ARG A 1149 47.21 26.42 -3.18
CA ARG A 1149 47.71 27.47 -2.28
C ARG A 1149 46.99 28.77 -2.60
N LEU A 1150 46.27 29.31 -1.61
CA LEU A 1150 45.89 30.71 -1.55
C LEU A 1150 47.16 31.57 -1.64
N SER A 1151 47.23 32.44 -2.66
CA SER A 1151 48.30 33.42 -2.80
C SER A 1151 48.09 34.58 -1.82
N SER A 1152 48.84 34.59 -0.71
CA SER A 1152 49.06 35.80 0.07
C SER A 1152 50.41 36.40 -0.33
N SER A 1153 50.37 37.63 -0.84
CA SER A 1153 51.54 38.47 -1.04
C SER A 1153 51.95 39.08 0.30
N ALA A 1154 53.04 38.60 0.90
CA ALA A 1154 53.87 39.39 1.82
C ALA A 1154 55.23 38.71 2.01
N SER A 1155 56.27 39.44 1.61
CA SER A 1155 57.69 39.19 1.84
C SER A 1155 58.05 39.23 3.34
N GLY A 1156 58.86 38.27 3.81
CA GLY A 1156 59.54 38.34 5.10
C GLY A 1156 60.24 37.03 5.45
N GLU A 1157 61.58 37.09 5.58
CA GLU A 1157 62.51 35.98 5.87
C GLU A 1157 62.25 35.24 7.21
N PRO A 1158 62.81 34.02 7.37
CA PRO A 1158 62.45 33.11 8.45
C PRO A 1158 63.37 33.25 9.67
N LEU A 1159 62.81 33.22 10.87
CA LEU A 1159 63.55 32.90 12.09
C LEU A 1159 62.66 32.13 13.09
N PHE A 1160 63.08 30.88 13.34
CA PHE A 1160 62.76 29.93 14.41
C PHE A 1160 61.39 29.23 14.47
#